data_AF-A0A7J8VNC5-F1
#
_entry.id   AF-A0A7J8VNC5-F1
#
_cell.length_a   1.000
_cell.length_b   1.000
_cell.length_c   1.000
_cell.angle_alpha   90.00
_cell.angle_beta   90.00
_cell.angle_gamma   90.00
#
_symmetry.space_group_name_H-M   'P 1'
#
loop_
_entity.id
_entity.type
_entity.pdbx_description
1 polymer ?
#
loop_
_entity_poly.entity_id
_entity_poly.type
_entity_poly.pdbx_seq_one_letter_code
_entity_poly.pdbx_strand_id
1 'polypeptide(L)'
;VLDSFAKDPILSPFLSPSFSSTSFSSAALSSGSPASTAEHLLQAIRQLDSQIRSHVLSNHPLLLTQLSSLNNAEISLSTLRSSISSLQSSVRRVRSELSEPHNSILSKTVQLSNLHRTSELLSHSIRAIRLSKKLRDLMASAEAEPDKLDLAKAAQLHNDILTLYEEYDLGGIDMIDEEINAVKEIGTKLRSEAMKVLEKGMEGLNQAEVGTGLQVFYNLGELRATVEQLVSKYKGMGVKSVSVALDMKAISAGGGGGGFGPGGIRGSGTPQIGGSGKAREALWQRMGSCMDQLHSIVVAIWHLQRVLSKKRDPFTHVLLLDEVIKEGDPMPTDRVWEALVKAFATQMKSAFTASSFVKEIFTNGYPKLYSMMENLLDGISRDTDVKGVLPAITLEGKSQMVAAIETFQMAFLGSCLSRLSDIVNSVFPVSSRGSVPSKEQISRILSRIQEEIEAVQLDARLTLLVLREISKVLLLIAERAEYLVSHFSVCKIFLSLLNRISVMTEEDEGGYCLIAFPKSAMISTGPEARQVSGPAMAAQVKNFALCQHLQEIHTRVTSMIMGLPTIAADVLSPSLGAIYGVACDSITSLFQAMIDRLESCILQIHDQNFSALGMDAAMDHNASPYMEELQKCILHFRREFLSRLLPSSANATTAGTETICTRLVRSMASRVLILFIRHASLVRPLSESGKLRMARDMAELELAVGQNLFPVEQLGAPYRALRAFRPLIFLETSQLGASPLLQDLPPSVILHHLYSRGPDDLQSPLQRNKLTHLQYSLWLDSQGEDQIWKGIKATLDDYATKVRVRGDKEFSPVYPLMLRLGSSLSETAAASQK
;
A
#
# COMPACT_ATOMS: atom_id res chain seq x y z
N VAL A 1 116.01 93.79 60.82
CA VAL A 1 117.35 93.17 60.82
C VAL A 1 118.06 93.41 59.49
N LEU A 2 117.44 93.11 58.35
CA LEU A 2 118.06 93.38 57.04
C LEU A 2 118.32 94.89 56.81
N ASP A 3 117.40 95.77 57.21
CA ASP A 3 117.59 97.23 57.13
C ASP A 3 118.73 97.78 58.02
N SER A 4 119.05 97.11 59.14
CA SER A 4 120.17 97.53 60.00
C SER A 4 121.52 97.12 59.43
N PHE A 5 121.59 96.04 58.66
CA PHE A 5 122.82 95.59 57.99
C PHE A 5 123.17 96.45 56.76
N ALA A 6 122.18 97.10 56.15
CA ALA A 6 122.39 97.96 54.98
C ALA A 6 123.12 99.29 55.28
N LYS A 7 123.09 99.78 56.53
CA LYS A 7 123.67 101.09 56.92
C LYS A 7 125.12 101.01 57.40
N ASP A 8 125.65 99.81 57.64
CA ASP A 8 126.99 99.60 58.19
C ASP A 8 128.02 99.44 57.05
N PRO A 9 129.09 100.28 56.99
CA PRO A 9 130.08 100.22 55.92
C PRO A 9 130.85 98.87 55.87
N ILE A 10 130.88 98.08 56.95
CA ILE A 10 131.54 96.76 56.99
C ILE A 10 130.57 95.64 56.55
N LEU A 11 129.27 95.76 56.84
CA LEU A 11 128.26 94.72 56.56
C LEU A 11 127.47 94.96 55.27
N SER A 12 127.41 96.20 54.78
CA SER A 12 126.75 96.56 53.52
C SER A 12 127.26 95.79 52.30
N PRO A 13 128.54 95.36 52.19
CA PRO A 13 128.98 94.53 51.08
C PRO A 13 128.29 93.16 51.01
N PHE A 14 127.83 92.58 52.13
CA PHE A 14 127.14 91.27 52.16
C PHE A 14 125.74 91.29 51.56
N LEU A 15 125.14 92.48 51.45
CA LEU A 15 123.83 92.67 50.84
C LEU A 15 123.94 92.96 49.34
N SER A 16 125.15 93.14 48.82
CA SER A 16 125.39 93.31 47.39
C SER A 16 125.32 91.97 46.65
N PRO A 17 124.60 91.87 45.52
CA PRO A 17 124.57 90.66 44.70
C PRO A 17 125.92 90.36 44.00
N SER A 18 126.87 91.30 43.97
CA SER A 18 128.22 91.11 43.41
C SER A 18 129.31 90.89 44.47
N PHE A 19 128.92 90.52 45.69
CA PHE A 19 129.86 90.30 46.79
C PHE A 19 130.92 89.24 46.45
N SER A 20 132.19 89.64 46.49
CA SER A 20 133.32 88.73 46.36
C SER A 20 134.03 88.63 47.71
N SER A 21 133.98 87.43 48.28
CA SER A 21 134.64 87.10 49.56
C SER A 21 136.15 87.36 49.50
N THR A 22 136.78 87.12 48.33
CA THR A 22 138.21 87.34 48.14
C THR A 22 138.57 88.83 48.07
N SER A 23 137.77 89.68 47.40
CA SER A 23 138.02 91.13 47.33
C SER A 23 137.77 91.82 48.69
N PHE A 24 136.79 91.34 49.45
CA PHE A 24 136.54 91.84 50.79
C PHE A 24 137.67 91.45 51.75
N SER A 25 138.16 90.21 51.65
CA SER A 25 139.27 89.72 52.48
C SER A 25 140.59 90.43 52.15
N SER A 26 140.88 90.72 50.88
CA SER A 26 142.09 91.46 50.48
C SER A 26 142.03 92.94 50.89
N ALA A 27 140.87 93.60 50.77
CA ALA A 27 140.66 94.95 51.29
C ALA A 27 140.83 95.01 52.82
N ALA A 28 140.26 94.04 53.54
CA ALA A 28 140.37 93.96 55.01
C ALA A 28 141.79 93.63 55.51
N LEU A 29 142.59 92.87 54.74
CA LEU A 29 143.99 92.61 55.04
C LEU A 29 144.89 93.81 54.71
N SER A 30 144.55 94.60 53.67
CA SER A 30 145.31 95.81 53.29
C SER A 30 145.07 97.03 54.19
N SER A 31 143.95 97.07 54.92
CA SER A 31 143.54 98.22 55.75
C SER A 31 144.23 98.29 57.12
N GLY A 32 145.21 97.43 57.39
CA GLY A 32 146.03 97.47 58.61
C GLY A 32 145.34 97.00 59.90
N SER A 33 144.12 96.44 59.84
CA SER A 33 143.37 95.98 61.03
C SER A 33 142.37 94.82 60.75
N PRO A 34 142.82 93.55 60.68
CA PRO A 34 141.95 92.39 60.38
C PRO A 34 141.09 91.85 61.54
N ALA A 35 141.42 92.15 62.80
CA ALA A 35 140.73 91.55 63.96
C ALA A 35 139.36 92.19 64.26
N SER A 36 139.24 93.51 64.07
CA SER A 36 138.02 94.29 64.33
C SER A 36 136.84 93.89 63.41
N THR A 37 137.12 93.56 62.15
CA THR A 37 136.09 93.18 61.16
C THR A 37 135.47 91.80 61.41
N ALA A 38 136.21 90.85 61.99
CA ALA A 38 135.70 89.51 62.28
C ALA A 38 134.71 89.50 63.47
N GLU A 39 134.94 90.32 64.47
CA GLU A 39 134.10 90.38 65.68
C GLU A 39 132.71 90.98 65.37
N HIS A 40 132.66 91.98 64.48
CA HIS A 40 131.42 92.59 64.00
C HIS A 40 130.52 91.60 63.24
N LEU A 41 131.12 90.67 62.47
CA LEU A 41 130.39 89.63 61.73
C LEU A 41 129.74 88.58 62.66
N LEU A 42 130.42 88.19 63.75
CA LEU A 42 129.86 87.25 64.71
C LEU A 42 128.65 87.82 65.47
N GLN A 43 128.66 89.11 65.77
CA GLN A 43 127.53 89.81 66.40
C GLN A 43 126.27 89.76 65.52
N ALA A 44 126.43 89.98 64.21
CA ALA A 44 125.35 89.98 63.23
C ALA A 44 124.65 88.62 63.11
N ILE A 45 125.42 87.52 63.08
CA ILE A 45 124.89 86.15 62.96
C ILE A 45 123.98 85.80 64.14
N ARG A 46 124.35 86.17 65.37
CA ARG A 46 123.54 85.85 66.57
C ARG A 46 122.16 86.50 66.57
N GLN A 47 122.04 87.70 66.00
CA GLN A 47 120.73 88.38 65.95
C GLN A 47 119.74 87.69 65.00
N LEU A 48 120.23 87.08 63.92
CA LEU A 48 119.37 86.41 62.93
C LEU A 48 118.74 85.14 63.49
N ASP A 49 119.50 84.36 64.25
CA ASP A 49 119.09 83.06 64.81
C ASP A 49 117.95 83.19 65.84
N SER A 50 117.97 84.26 66.65
CA SER A 50 116.94 84.50 67.66
C SER A 50 115.54 84.74 67.08
N GLN A 51 115.46 85.35 65.90
CA GLN A 51 114.17 85.70 65.28
C GLN A 51 113.50 84.47 64.63
N ILE A 52 114.28 83.57 64.04
CA ILE A 52 113.75 82.35 63.41
C ILE A 52 113.07 81.44 64.44
N ARG A 53 113.64 81.29 65.64
CA ARG A 53 113.05 80.48 66.72
C ARG A 53 111.67 80.96 67.18
N SER A 54 111.46 82.27 67.25
CA SER A 54 110.18 82.87 67.68
C SER A 54 109.02 82.48 66.76
N HIS A 55 109.26 82.48 65.44
CA HIS A 55 108.21 82.23 64.46
C HIS A 55 107.76 80.76 64.37
N VAL A 56 108.67 79.82 64.65
CA VAL A 56 108.36 78.38 64.61
C VAL A 56 107.52 77.95 65.81
N LEU A 57 107.76 78.54 66.99
CA LEU A 57 107.06 78.14 68.22
C LEU A 57 105.57 78.55 68.25
N SER A 58 105.17 79.61 67.55
CA SER A 58 103.80 80.12 67.61
C SER A 58 102.76 79.30 66.84
N ASN A 59 103.16 78.43 65.90
CA ASN A 59 102.24 77.77 64.95
C ASN A 59 102.13 76.23 65.09
N HIS A 60 102.78 75.59 66.07
CA HIS A 60 102.84 74.13 66.22
C HIS A 60 101.49 73.41 66.56
N PRO A 61 100.58 73.93 67.40
CA PRO A 61 99.41 73.17 67.86
C PRO A 61 98.37 72.86 66.77
N LEU A 62 98.22 73.77 65.80
CA LEU A 62 97.19 73.67 64.76
C LEU A 62 97.50 72.59 63.72
N LEU A 63 98.78 72.28 63.51
CA LEU A 63 99.25 71.25 62.57
C LEU A 63 99.00 69.82 63.08
N LEU A 64 99.01 69.59 64.40
CA LEU A 64 98.86 68.25 64.98
C LEU A 64 97.42 67.73 64.93
N THR A 65 96.41 68.58 65.14
CA THR A 65 95.00 68.17 65.12
C THR A 65 94.54 67.76 63.73
N GLN A 66 94.96 68.48 62.67
CA GLN A 66 94.61 68.12 61.28
C GLN A 66 95.23 66.78 60.85
N LEU A 67 96.40 66.42 61.36
CA LEU A 67 97.05 65.14 61.06
C LEU A 67 96.30 63.95 61.70
N SER A 68 95.74 64.13 62.89
CA SER A 68 95.04 63.06 63.62
C SER A 68 93.70 62.67 63.00
N SER A 69 92.91 63.62 62.49
CA SER A 69 91.62 63.34 61.85
C SER A 69 91.80 62.64 60.50
N LEU A 70 92.85 63.02 59.76
CA LEU A 70 93.21 62.40 58.48
C LEU A 70 93.60 60.92 58.67
N ASN A 71 94.36 60.61 59.72
CA ASN A 71 94.73 59.23 60.06
C ASN A 71 93.51 58.36 60.42
N ASN A 72 92.55 58.89 61.19
CA ASN A 72 91.34 58.13 61.55
C ASN A 72 90.43 57.83 60.34
N ALA A 73 90.35 58.76 59.38
CA ALA A 73 89.62 58.54 58.14
C ALA A 73 90.29 57.47 57.27
N GLU A 74 91.63 57.44 57.21
CA GLU A 74 92.40 56.43 56.49
C GLU A 74 92.16 55.01 57.04
N ILE A 75 92.14 54.85 58.38
CA ILE A 75 91.86 53.57 59.03
C ILE A 75 90.44 53.08 58.70
N SER A 76 89.43 53.95 58.73
CA SER A 76 88.04 53.59 58.40
C SER A 76 87.89 53.20 56.93
N LEU A 77 88.57 53.89 56.02
CA LEU A 77 88.61 53.52 54.59
C LEU A 77 89.29 52.17 54.37
N SER A 78 90.35 51.85 55.12
CA SER A 78 91.04 50.57 55.01
C SER A 78 90.18 49.36 55.42
N THR A 79 89.39 49.51 56.49
CA THR A 79 88.50 48.45 57.02
C THR A 79 87.26 48.25 56.15
N LEU A 80 86.71 49.33 55.58
CA LEU A 80 85.61 49.24 54.62
C LEU A 80 86.08 48.54 53.33
N ARG A 81 87.31 48.83 52.88
CA ARG A 81 87.92 48.18 51.72
C ARG A 81 88.13 46.67 51.92
N SER A 82 88.57 46.24 53.12
CA SER A 82 88.75 44.81 53.43
C SER A 82 87.42 44.06 53.59
N SER A 83 86.39 44.72 54.11
CA SER A 83 85.04 44.15 54.22
C SER A 83 84.40 43.96 52.83
N ILE A 84 84.57 44.94 51.93
CA ILE A 84 84.11 44.84 50.54
C ILE A 84 84.82 43.70 49.82
N SER A 85 86.14 43.53 49.98
CA SER A 85 86.86 42.44 49.31
C SER A 85 86.40 41.06 49.81
N SER A 86 86.14 40.92 51.11
CA SER A 86 85.61 39.69 51.71
C SER A 86 84.20 39.36 51.22
N LEU A 87 83.31 40.36 51.13
CA LEU A 87 81.96 40.18 50.59
C LEU A 87 82.00 39.80 49.10
N GLN A 88 82.84 40.46 48.31
CA GLN A 88 83.04 40.10 46.89
C GLN A 88 83.51 38.65 46.74
N SER A 89 84.41 38.17 47.61
CA SER A 89 84.87 36.78 47.59
C SER A 89 83.75 35.79 47.91
N SER A 90 82.91 36.08 48.91
CA SER A 90 81.79 35.23 49.30
C SER A 90 80.71 35.17 48.22
N VAL A 91 80.39 36.30 47.60
CA VAL A 91 79.43 36.35 46.47
C VAL A 91 79.96 35.60 45.26
N ARG A 92 81.25 35.71 44.93
CA ARG A 92 81.87 34.91 43.86
C ARG A 92 81.79 33.42 44.17
N ARG A 93 82.02 33.03 45.42
CA ARG A 93 81.95 31.63 45.87
C ARG A 93 80.53 31.08 45.82
N VAL A 94 79.53 31.82 46.29
CA VAL A 94 78.11 31.45 46.18
C VAL A 94 77.70 31.36 44.70
N ARG A 95 78.17 32.29 43.86
CA ARG A 95 77.95 32.22 42.41
C ARG A 95 78.56 30.94 41.83
N SER A 96 79.80 30.57 42.15
CA SER A 96 80.38 29.32 41.65
C SER A 96 79.66 28.08 42.20
N GLU A 97 79.33 28.05 43.49
CA GLU A 97 78.68 26.90 44.13
C GLU A 97 77.21 26.71 43.72
N LEU A 98 76.52 27.72 43.18
CA LEU A 98 75.13 27.60 42.70
C LEU A 98 74.99 27.65 41.18
N SER A 99 75.69 28.56 40.49
CA SER A 99 75.50 28.74 39.04
C SER A 99 76.13 27.63 38.22
N GLU A 100 77.28 27.08 38.62
CA GLU A 100 77.90 25.97 37.89
C GLU A 100 77.09 24.68 38.01
N PRO A 101 76.61 24.25 39.20
CA PRO A 101 75.76 23.08 39.30
C PRO A 101 74.42 23.25 38.58
N HIS A 102 73.80 24.43 38.65
CA HIS A 102 72.55 24.70 37.92
C HIS A 102 72.75 24.58 36.40
N ASN A 103 73.81 25.17 35.85
CA ASN A 103 74.12 25.06 34.42
C ASN A 103 74.45 23.60 34.03
N SER A 104 75.13 22.85 34.90
CA SER A 104 75.39 21.43 34.69
C SER A 104 74.12 20.59 34.70
N ILE A 105 73.19 20.83 35.64
CA ILE A 105 71.89 20.14 35.71
C ILE A 105 71.04 20.46 34.49
N LEU A 106 70.98 21.73 34.06
CA LEU A 106 70.28 22.10 32.83
C LEU A 106 70.84 21.36 31.61
N SER A 107 72.17 21.37 31.45
CA SER A 107 72.84 20.64 30.36
C SER A 107 72.54 19.13 30.40
N LYS A 108 72.63 18.50 31.57
CA LYS A 108 72.33 17.07 31.74
C LYS A 108 70.85 16.74 31.54
N THR A 109 69.93 17.62 31.94
CA THR A 109 68.49 17.46 31.71
C THR A 109 68.17 17.53 30.22
N VAL A 110 68.77 18.48 29.50
CA VAL A 110 68.64 18.56 28.04
C VAL A 110 69.24 17.33 27.38
N GLN A 111 70.43 16.88 27.82
CA GLN A 111 71.06 15.67 27.29
C GLN A 111 70.19 14.42 27.52
N LEU A 112 69.60 14.27 28.71
CA LEU A 112 68.71 13.17 29.05
C LEU A 112 67.42 13.23 28.23
N SER A 113 66.81 14.40 28.08
CA SER A 113 65.61 14.61 27.25
C SER A 113 65.88 14.25 25.78
N ASN A 114 67.04 14.65 25.25
CA ASN A 114 67.45 14.32 23.90
C ASN A 114 67.68 12.81 23.74
N LEU A 115 68.40 12.17 24.67
CA LEU A 115 68.61 10.72 24.66
C LEU A 115 67.30 9.94 24.72
N HIS A 116 66.35 10.36 25.56
CA HIS A 116 65.04 9.71 25.67
C HIS A 116 64.26 9.82 24.36
N ARG A 117 64.19 11.02 23.78
CA ARG A 117 63.52 11.26 22.49
C ARG A 117 64.17 10.49 21.34
N THR A 118 65.51 10.42 21.30
CA THR A 118 66.22 9.61 20.31
C THR A 118 65.96 8.12 20.49
N SER A 119 65.93 7.62 21.73
CA SER A 119 65.62 6.21 22.02
C SER A 119 64.19 5.84 21.64
N GLU A 120 63.22 6.72 21.91
CA GLU A 120 61.84 6.54 21.49
C GLU A 120 61.75 6.52 19.97
N LEU A 121 62.28 7.53 19.28
CA LEU A 121 62.27 7.56 17.80
C LEU A 121 62.89 6.27 17.22
N LEU A 122 64.08 5.88 17.68
CA LEU A 122 64.74 4.65 17.22
C LEU A 122 63.88 3.39 17.43
N SER A 123 63.24 3.27 18.59
CA SER A 123 62.36 2.12 18.90
C SER A 123 61.16 2.05 17.95
N HIS A 124 60.49 3.19 17.73
CA HIS A 124 59.34 3.27 16.83
C HIS A 124 59.75 3.06 15.36
N SER A 125 60.90 3.60 14.93
CA SER A 125 61.46 3.35 13.60
C SER A 125 61.77 1.86 13.36
N ILE A 126 62.40 1.18 14.33
CA ILE A 126 62.69 -0.26 14.23
C ILE A 126 61.38 -1.07 14.14
N ARG A 127 60.36 -0.69 14.93
CA ARG A 127 59.05 -1.34 14.91
C ARG A 127 58.37 -1.17 13.54
N ALA A 128 58.37 0.04 12.99
CA ALA A 128 57.79 0.32 11.67
C ALA A 128 58.47 -0.49 10.56
N ILE A 129 59.81 -0.53 10.54
CA ILE A 129 60.59 -1.31 9.56
C ILE A 129 60.29 -2.81 9.69
N ARG A 130 60.21 -3.35 10.92
CA ARG A 130 59.88 -4.77 11.14
C ARG A 130 58.48 -5.13 10.65
N LEU A 131 57.50 -4.26 10.89
CA LEU A 131 56.13 -4.47 10.42
C LEU A 131 56.04 -4.35 8.89
N SER A 132 56.71 -3.36 8.29
CA SER A 132 56.80 -3.21 6.83
C SER A 132 57.44 -4.44 6.18
N LYS A 133 58.54 -4.96 6.74
CA LYS A 133 59.16 -6.20 6.26
C LYS A 133 58.18 -7.38 6.34
N LYS A 134 57.47 -7.54 7.46
CA LYS A 134 56.48 -8.60 7.64
C LYS A 134 55.33 -8.50 6.63
N LEU A 135 54.87 -7.28 6.32
CA LEU A 135 53.86 -7.02 5.30
C LEU A 135 54.37 -7.41 3.90
N ARG A 136 55.60 -7.01 3.55
CA ARG A 136 56.24 -7.39 2.29
C ARG A 136 56.42 -8.90 2.14
N ASP A 137 56.89 -9.58 3.18
CA ASP A 137 57.08 -11.04 3.17
C ASP A 137 55.74 -11.76 2.95
N LEU A 138 54.66 -11.28 3.57
CA LEU A 138 53.30 -11.81 3.36
C LEU A 138 52.83 -11.58 1.92
N MET A 139 53.02 -10.38 1.36
CA MET A 139 52.62 -10.08 -0.02
C MET A 139 53.47 -10.85 -1.05
N ALA A 140 54.77 -11.04 -0.80
CA ALA A 140 55.64 -11.84 -1.67
C ALA A 140 55.27 -13.33 -1.63
N SER A 141 54.89 -13.86 -0.46
CA SER A 141 54.39 -15.23 -0.35
C SER A 141 53.08 -15.45 -1.12
N ALA A 142 52.28 -14.39 -1.27
CA ALA A 142 51.03 -14.39 -2.02
C ALA A 142 51.22 -14.58 -3.53
N GLU A 143 52.32 -14.05 -4.08
CA GLU A 143 52.63 -14.18 -5.51
C GLU A 143 53.00 -15.62 -5.90
N ALA A 144 53.47 -16.42 -4.94
CA ALA A 144 53.82 -17.83 -5.13
C ALA A 144 52.65 -18.80 -4.83
N GLU A 145 51.83 -18.52 -3.82
CA GLU A 145 50.65 -19.32 -3.44
C GLU A 145 49.43 -18.41 -3.16
N PRO A 146 48.58 -18.13 -4.16
CA PRO A 146 47.46 -17.20 -4.02
C PRO A 146 46.37 -17.67 -3.03
N ASP A 147 46.22 -18.99 -2.83
CA ASP A 147 45.19 -19.56 -1.94
C ASP A 147 45.52 -19.43 -0.44
N LYS A 148 46.76 -19.07 -0.08
CA LYS A 148 47.17 -18.87 1.33
C LYS A 148 47.24 -17.39 1.75
N LEU A 149 46.87 -16.47 0.88
CA LEU A 149 46.93 -15.05 1.18
C LEU A 149 45.82 -14.64 2.16
N ASP A 150 46.21 -14.36 3.39
CA ASP A 150 45.34 -13.71 4.38
C ASP A 150 45.30 -12.20 4.13
N LEU A 151 44.44 -11.79 3.20
CA LEU A 151 44.22 -10.39 2.83
C LEU A 151 43.85 -9.53 4.05
N ALA A 152 43.07 -10.06 4.99
CA ALA A 152 42.64 -9.32 6.18
C ALA A 152 43.83 -9.00 7.09
N LYS A 153 44.76 -9.94 7.26
CA LYS A 153 45.99 -9.74 8.05
C LYS A 153 46.95 -8.76 7.37
N ALA A 154 47.06 -8.80 6.04
CA ALA A 154 47.83 -7.80 5.30
C ALA A 154 47.26 -6.38 5.48
N ALA A 155 45.93 -6.24 5.46
CA ALA A 155 45.24 -4.98 5.71
C ALA A 155 45.50 -4.43 7.13
N GLN A 156 45.48 -5.31 8.12
CA GLN A 156 45.74 -4.95 9.51
C GLN A 156 47.17 -4.43 9.69
N LEU A 157 48.17 -5.14 9.13
CA LEU A 157 49.57 -4.69 9.18
C LEU A 157 49.76 -3.36 8.45
N HIS A 158 49.06 -3.13 7.34
CA HIS A 158 49.12 -1.86 6.63
C HIS A 158 48.61 -0.71 7.51
N ASN A 159 47.46 -0.87 8.16
CA ASN A 159 46.91 0.15 9.05
C ASN A 159 47.81 0.38 10.27
N ASP A 160 48.27 -0.68 10.93
CA ASP A 160 49.19 -0.59 12.07
C ASP A 160 50.46 0.22 11.74
N ILE A 161 51.01 0.07 10.54
CA ILE A 161 52.19 0.84 10.09
C ILE A 161 51.85 2.32 9.90
N LEU A 162 50.71 2.64 9.28
CA LEU A 162 50.28 4.02 9.08
C LEU A 162 49.99 4.72 10.41
N THR A 163 49.30 4.04 11.33
CA THR A 163 49.03 4.57 12.67
C THR A 163 50.34 4.83 13.43
N LEU A 164 51.30 3.90 13.38
CA LEU A 164 52.62 4.11 14.00
C LEU A 164 53.41 5.27 13.38
N TYR A 165 53.26 5.51 12.07
CA TYR A 165 53.92 6.63 11.39
C TYR A 165 53.33 7.98 11.83
N GLU A 166 52.00 8.06 11.97
CA GLU A 166 51.29 9.27 12.38
C GLU A 166 51.40 9.58 13.89
N GLU A 167 51.23 8.57 14.76
CA GLU A 167 51.23 8.77 16.23
C GLU A 167 52.59 9.25 16.76
N TYR A 168 53.69 8.82 16.13
CA TYR A 168 55.05 9.07 16.60
C TYR A 168 55.82 10.08 15.73
N ASP A 169 55.14 10.75 14.79
CA ASP A 169 55.69 11.76 13.87
C ASP A 169 57.04 11.32 13.28
N LEU A 170 57.05 10.13 12.65
CA LEU A 170 58.27 9.52 12.10
C LEU A 170 58.72 10.15 10.77
N GLY A 171 58.10 11.25 10.37
CA GLY A 171 58.37 11.94 9.10
C GLY A 171 59.74 12.62 9.07
N GLY A 172 60.39 12.60 7.90
CA GLY A 172 61.69 13.22 7.69
C GLY A 172 62.88 12.30 8.02
N ILE A 173 62.63 11.02 8.29
CA ILE A 173 63.66 9.98 8.38
C ILE A 173 63.68 9.24 7.03
N ASP A 174 64.70 9.49 6.20
CA ASP A 174 64.78 8.99 4.81
C ASP A 174 64.46 7.49 4.66
N MET A 175 65.02 6.65 5.54
CA MET A 175 64.78 5.20 5.55
C MET A 175 63.31 4.81 5.81
N ILE A 176 62.59 5.58 6.63
CA ILE A 176 61.18 5.34 6.93
C ILE A 176 60.30 5.89 5.79
N ASP A 177 60.69 7.03 5.22
CA ASP A 177 60.00 7.65 4.09
C ASP A 177 60.07 6.79 2.82
N GLU A 178 61.14 6.01 2.62
CA GLU A 178 61.19 4.99 1.56
C GLU A 178 60.26 3.80 1.87
N GLU A 179 60.25 3.31 3.11
CA GLU A 179 59.40 2.18 3.52
C GLU A 179 57.91 2.53 3.48
N ILE A 180 57.52 3.75 3.89
CA ILE A 180 56.12 4.20 3.86
C ILE A 180 55.60 4.30 2.41
N ASN A 181 56.46 4.68 1.46
CA ASN A 181 56.10 4.68 0.03
C ASN A 181 55.83 3.26 -0.47
N ALA A 182 56.68 2.28 -0.12
CA ALA A 182 56.43 0.88 -0.43
C ALA A 182 55.14 0.35 0.23
N VAL A 183 54.86 0.73 1.48
CA VAL A 183 53.64 0.35 2.20
C VAL A 183 52.39 0.95 1.52
N LYS A 184 52.46 2.19 1.02
CA LYS A 184 51.37 2.81 0.24
C LYS A 184 51.10 2.07 -1.07
N GLU A 185 52.12 1.65 -1.81
CA GLU A 185 51.97 0.81 -3.02
C GLU A 185 51.35 -0.55 -2.71
N ILE A 186 51.73 -1.19 -1.61
CA ILE A 186 51.09 -2.43 -1.16
C ILE A 186 49.61 -2.18 -0.84
N GLY A 187 49.29 -1.05 -0.21
CA GLY A 187 47.91 -0.65 0.08
C GLY A 187 47.05 -0.50 -1.19
N THR A 188 47.58 0.02 -2.30
CA THR A 188 46.82 0.12 -3.56
C THR A 188 46.55 -1.24 -4.19
N LYS A 189 47.55 -2.15 -4.17
CA LYS A 189 47.37 -3.55 -4.60
C LYS A 189 46.32 -4.27 -3.75
N LEU A 190 46.38 -4.09 -2.44
CA LEU A 190 45.46 -4.72 -1.50
C LEU A 190 44.01 -4.28 -1.72
N ARG A 191 43.76 -2.99 -1.95
CA ARG A 191 42.43 -2.48 -2.32
C ARG A 191 41.93 -3.10 -3.63
N SER A 192 42.80 -3.21 -4.64
CA SER A 192 42.43 -3.79 -5.93
C SER A 192 42.02 -5.26 -5.82
N GLU A 193 42.81 -6.09 -5.12
CA GLU A 193 42.47 -7.50 -4.91
C GLU A 193 41.27 -7.69 -3.98
N ALA A 194 41.15 -6.89 -2.92
CA ALA A 194 39.99 -6.94 -2.04
C ALA A 194 38.69 -6.59 -2.80
N MET A 195 38.73 -5.60 -3.70
CA MET A 195 37.58 -5.25 -4.53
C MET A 195 37.22 -6.38 -5.49
N LYS A 196 38.20 -7.04 -6.14
CA LYS A 196 37.96 -8.20 -7.01
C LYS A 196 37.31 -9.36 -6.25
N VAL A 197 37.83 -9.70 -5.07
CA VAL A 197 37.26 -10.76 -4.21
C VAL A 197 35.84 -10.41 -3.77
N LEU A 198 35.60 -9.14 -3.42
CA LEU A 198 34.28 -8.66 -3.01
C LEU A 198 33.27 -8.70 -4.16
N GLU A 199 33.64 -8.24 -5.35
CA GLU A 199 32.78 -8.29 -6.55
C GLU A 199 32.48 -9.73 -6.98
N LYS A 200 33.50 -10.60 -7.01
CA LYS A 200 33.32 -12.03 -7.30
C LYS A 200 32.41 -12.70 -6.26
N GLY A 201 32.60 -12.38 -4.98
CA GLY A 201 31.77 -12.90 -3.89
C GLY A 201 30.32 -12.43 -4.00
N MET A 202 30.09 -11.19 -4.43
CA MET A 202 28.76 -10.63 -4.68
C MET A 202 28.06 -11.32 -5.86
N GLU A 203 28.78 -11.52 -6.97
CA GLU A 203 28.26 -12.18 -8.17
C GLU A 203 27.97 -13.67 -7.94
N GLY A 204 28.84 -14.35 -7.19
CA GLY A 204 28.71 -15.76 -6.84
C GLY A 204 27.86 -16.05 -5.60
N LEU A 205 27.33 -15.01 -4.93
CA LEU A 205 26.61 -15.11 -3.64
C LEU A 205 27.39 -15.90 -2.57
N ASN A 206 28.72 -15.73 -2.56
CA ASN A 206 29.63 -16.42 -1.65
C ASN A 206 29.91 -15.58 -0.39
N GLN A 207 29.32 -16.02 0.73
CA GLN A 207 29.43 -15.33 2.03
C GLN A 207 30.87 -15.21 2.53
N ALA A 208 31.73 -16.18 2.23
CA ALA A 208 33.12 -16.17 2.69
C ALA A 208 33.93 -15.10 1.96
N GLU A 209 33.83 -15.04 0.63
CA GLU A 209 34.52 -14.04 -0.20
C GLU A 209 34.05 -12.62 0.12
N VAL A 210 32.73 -12.40 0.23
CA VAL A 210 32.16 -11.10 0.64
C VAL A 210 32.63 -10.72 2.04
N GLY A 211 32.60 -11.67 2.97
CA GLY A 211 33.10 -11.46 4.33
C GLY A 211 34.57 -11.04 4.32
N THR A 212 35.44 -11.75 3.60
CA THR A 212 36.88 -11.45 3.52
C THR A 212 37.13 -10.06 2.92
N GLY A 213 36.48 -9.74 1.80
CA GLY A 213 36.58 -8.41 1.18
C GLY A 213 36.17 -7.28 2.14
N LEU A 214 35.02 -7.42 2.82
CA LEU A 214 34.55 -6.44 3.80
C LEU A 214 35.51 -6.28 4.98
N GLN A 215 36.11 -7.37 5.46
CA GLN A 215 37.08 -7.32 6.56
C GLN A 215 38.34 -6.54 6.17
N VAL A 216 38.80 -6.69 4.92
CA VAL A 216 39.95 -5.93 4.41
C VAL A 216 39.65 -4.43 4.44
N PHE A 217 38.50 -4.01 3.93
CA PHE A 217 38.13 -2.58 3.93
C PHE A 217 37.84 -2.02 5.32
N TYR A 218 37.37 -2.85 6.26
CA TYR A 218 37.27 -2.46 7.68
C TYR A 218 38.65 -2.20 8.27
N ASN A 219 39.60 -3.12 8.08
CA ASN A 219 40.96 -2.99 8.58
C ASN A 219 41.69 -1.79 7.95
N LEU A 220 41.35 -1.40 6.72
CA LEU A 220 41.88 -0.21 6.05
C LEU A 220 41.19 1.11 6.45
N GLY A 221 40.11 1.08 7.24
CA GLY A 221 39.33 2.27 7.60
C GLY A 221 38.47 2.84 6.46
N GLU A 222 38.27 2.09 5.37
CA GLU A 222 37.58 2.55 4.15
C GLU A 222 36.21 1.86 3.93
N LEU A 223 35.74 1.03 4.87
CA LEU A 223 34.53 0.20 4.73
C LEU A 223 33.29 0.97 4.25
N ARG A 224 32.97 2.10 4.89
CA ARG A 224 31.80 2.92 4.54
C ARG A 224 31.86 3.42 3.10
N ALA A 225 33.02 3.91 2.67
CA ALA A 225 33.23 4.42 1.32
C ALA A 225 33.07 3.31 0.27
N THR A 226 33.61 2.12 0.53
CA THR A 226 33.49 0.97 -0.35
C THR A 226 32.06 0.47 -0.49
N VAL A 227 31.31 0.36 0.61
CA VAL A 227 29.90 -0.06 0.56
C VAL A 227 29.06 0.98 -0.20
N GLU A 228 29.27 2.28 0.03
CA GLU A 228 28.56 3.32 -0.73
C GLU A 228 28.91 3.28 -2.23
N GLN A 229 30.17 3.01 -2.58
CA GLN A 229 30.60 2.82 -3.97
C GLN A 229 29.91 1.62 -4.63
N LEU A 230 29.78 0.48 -3.92
CA LEU A 230 29.06 -0.70 -4.41
C LEU A 230 27.56 -0.41 -4.58
N VAL A 231 26.93 0.18 -3.57
CA VAL A 231 25.51 0.59 -3.63
C VAL A 231 25.26 1.51 -4.82
N SER A 232 26.14 2.50 -5.04
CA SER A 232 26.06 3.42 -6.19
C SER A 232 26.27 2.70 -7.53
N LYS A 233 27.23 1.78 -7.63
CA LYS A 233 27.50 0.96 -8.82
C LYS A 233 26.27 0.17 -9.23
N TYR A 234 25.70 -0.61 -8.32
CA TYR A 234 24.55 -1.47 -8.60
C TYR A 234 23.25 -0.68 -8.83
N LYS A 235 23.05 0.43 -8.10
CA LYS A 235 21.99 1.40 -8.41
C LYS A 235 22.12 1.89 -9.85
N GLY A 236 23.31 2.30 -10.27
CA GLY A 236 23.58 2.74 -11.64
C GLY A 236 23.33 1.65 -12.69
N MET A 237 23.72 0.41 -12.40
CA MET A 237 23.47 -0.74 -13.28
C MET A 237 21.98 -0.99 -13.49
N GLY A 238 21.17 -0.96 -12.43
CA GLY A 238 19.74 -1.23 -12.55
C GLY A 238 18.98 -0.08 -13.22
N VAL A 239 19.31 1.17 -12.91
CA VAL A 239 18.75 2.34 -13.63
C VAL A 239 19.08 2.28 -15.13
N LYS A 240 20.31 1.91 -15.47
CA LYS A 240 20.74 1.71 -16.87
C LYS A 240 19.97 0.56 -17.52
N SER A 241 19.79 -0.56 -16.83
CA SER A 241 19.02 -1.71 -17.33
C SER A 241 17.59 -1.32 -17.71
N VAL A 242 16.88 -0.64 -16.81
CA VAL A 242 15.53 -0.12 -17.04
C VAL A 242 15.48 0.85 -18.23
N SER A 243 16.44 1.78 -18.32
CA SER A 243 16.52 2.74 -19.42
C SER A 243 16.75 2.05 -20.76
N VAL A 244 17.66 1.08 -20.81
CA VAL A 244 17.98 0.31 -22.02
C VAL A 244 16.79 -0.53 -22.45
N ALA A 245 16.08 -1.18 -21.53
CA ALA A 245 14.93 -2.04 -21.84
C ALA A 245 13.83 -1.33 -22.63
N LEU A 246 13.64 -0.03 -22.38
CA LEU A 246 12.59 0.80 -22.97
C LEU A 246 13.11 1.86 -23.96
N ASP A 247 14.36 1.74 -24.41
CA ASP A 247 14.94 2.63 -25.43
C ASP A 247 14.45 2.28 -26.85
N MET A 248 13.64 3.18 -27.40
CA MET A 248 13.00 3.09 -28.72
C MET A 248 13.99 2.97 -29.89
N LYS A 249 15.17 3.60 -29.79
CA LYS A 249 16.20 3.54 -30.85
C LYS A 249 16.80 2.13 -30.92
N ALA A 250 17.11 1.56 -29.77
CA ALA A 250 17.64 0.21 -29.68
C ALA A 250 16.58 -0.87 -30.00
N ILE A 251 15.30 -0.63 -29.71
CA ILE A 251 14.19 -1.53 -30.13
C ILE A 251 14.09 -1.58 -31.67
N SER A 252 14.26 -0.43 -32.33
CA SER A 252 14.19 -0.34 -33.80
C SER A 252 15.44 -0.89 -34.49
N ALA A 253 16.62 -0.75 -33.88
CA ALA A 253 17.89 -1.27 -34.42
C ALA A 253 18.05 -2.79 -34.23
N GLY A 254 17.58 -3.36 -33.11
CA GLY A 254 17.62 -4.82 -32.86
C GLY A 254 16.70 -5.63 -33.79
N GLY A 255 15.76 -4.99 -34.48
CA GLY A 255 14.89 -5.61 -35.48
C GLY A 255 15.45 -5.63 -36.91
N GLY A 256 16.62 -5.04 -37.17
CA GLY A 256 17.13 -4.80 -38.51
C GLY A 256 18.62 -5.08 -38.68
N GLY A 257 18.98 -6.35 -38.81
CA GLY A 257 20.27 -6.75 -39.37
C GLY A 257 20.17 -6.95 -40.88
N GLY A 258 20.71 -6.00 -41.65
CA GLY A 258 21.22 -6.25 -43.01
C GLY A 258 20.43 -5.65 -44.19
N GLY A 259 20.94 -4.53 -44.72
CA GLY A 259 20.83 -4.19 -46.14
C GLY A 259 19.88 -3.06 -46.53
N PHE A 260 20.31 -1.80 -46.36
CA PHE A 260 19.85 -0.71 -47.23
C PHE A 260 21.06 0.15 -47.63
N GLY A 261 21.25 0.29 -48.94
CA GLY A 261 22.35 1.05 -49.55
C GLY A 261 22.26 2.56 -49.31
N PRO A 262 23.31 3.32 -49.66
CA PRO A 262 23.43 4.73 -49.31
C PRO A 262 22.56 5.58 -50.24
N GLY A 263 21.48 6.15 -49.71
CA GLY A 263 20.65 7.12 -50.43
C GLY A 263 19.19 7.13 -50.01
N GLY A 264 18.88 7.56 -48.78
CA GLY A 264 17.50 7.67 -48.32
C GLY A 264 17.37 8.53 -47.07
N ILE A 265 17.29 9.84 -47.27
CA ILE A 265 16.88 10.80 -46.22
C ILE A 265 15.38 10.59 -45.97
N ARG A 266 14.98 10.07 -44.79
CA ARG A 266 13.62 10.26 -44.24
C ARG A 266 13.64 10.32 -42.72
N GLY A 267 13.11 11.44 -42.20
CA GLY A 267 12.79 11.63 -40.80
C GLY A 267 11.46 10.97 -40.39
N SER A 268 11.23 11.00 -39.08
CA SER A 268 10.08 10.49 -38.32
C SER A 268 10.22 9.05 -37.81
N GLY A 269 10.34 8.94 -36.48
CA GLY A 269 10.65 7.73 -35.73
C GLY A 269 9.46 6.83 -35.44
N THR A 270 8.86 6.25 -36.48
CA THR A 270 7.91 5.14 -36.34
C THR A 270 8.30 3.98 -37.26
N PRO A 271 8.43 2.74 -36.76
CA PRO A 271 8.75 1.60 -37.62
C PRO A 271 7.59 1.30 -38.59
N GLN A 272 7.91 1.09 -39.87
CA GLN A 272 6.96 0.69 -40.90
C GLN A 272 6.35 -0.70 -40.64
N ILE A 273 5.08 -0.83 -41.02
CA ILE A 273 4.09 -1.89 -40.74
C ILE A 273 4.51 -3.34 -41.08
N GLY A 274 5.62 -3.58 -41.78
CA GLY A 274 6.17 -4.92 -42.03
C GLY A 274 7.11 -5.49 -40.94
N GLY A 275 7.60 -4.66 -40.01
CA GLY A 275 8.56 -5.06 -38.95
C GLY A 275 7.96 -5.19 -37.54
N SER A 276 6.65 -4.99 -37.38
CA SER A 276 5.97 -4.82 -36.08
C SER A 276 6.04 -6.07 -35.18
N GLY A 277 5.97 -7.28 -35.75
CA GLY A 277 6.03 -8.53 -34.99
C GLY A 277 7.40 -8.80 -34.37
N LYS A 278 8.48 -8.60 -35.12
CA LYS A 278 9.86 -8.78 -34.61
C LYS A 278 10.21 -7.71 -33.56
N ALA A 279 9.81 -6.46 -33.79
CA ALA A 279 10.00 -5.38 -32.82
C ALA A 279 9.21 -5.62 -31.51
N ARG A 280 8.00 -6.20 -31.60
CA ARG A 280 7.21 -6.62 -30.43
C ARG A 280 7.93 -7.70 -29.62
N GLU A 281 8.45 -8.74 -30.27
CA GLU A 281 9.17 -9.80 -29.57
C GLU A 281 10.46 -9.27 -28.93
N ALA A 282 11.22 -8.44 -29.66
CA ALA A 282 12.41 -7.79 -29.13
C ALA A 282 12.11 -6.94 -27.87
N LEU A 283 10.98 -6.22 -27.84
CA LEU A 283 10.56 -5.47 -26.65
C LEU A 283 10.30 -6.39 -25.45
N TRP A 284 9.58 -7.50 -25.64
CA TRP A 284 9.33 -8.46 -24.56
C TRP A 284 10.60 -9.14 -24.06
N GLN A 285 11.50 -9.54 -24.96
CA GLN A 285 12.80 -10.12 -24.60
C GLN A 285 13.64 -9.15 -23.77
N ARG A 286 13.72 -7.88 -24.19
CA ARG A 286 14.45 -6.85 -23.44
C ARG A 286 13.84 -6.57 -22.08
N MET A 287 12.51 -6.60 -21.97
CA MET A 287 11.83 -6.49 -20.68
C MET A 287 12.11 -7.70 -19.79
N GLY A 288 12.19 -8.91 -20.35
CA GLY A 288 12.59 -10.13 -19.63
C GLY A 288 14.00 -10.01 -19.06
N SER A 289 14.98 -9.67 -19.91
CA SER A 289 16.36 -9.45 -19.46
C SER A 289 16.49 -8.32 -18.43
N CYS A 290 15.62 -7.30 -18.49
CA CYS A 290 15.54 -6.27 -17.47
C CYS A 290 15.11 -6.86 -16.12
N MET A 291 14.05 -7.68 -16.09
CA MET A 291 13.61 -8.34 -14.86
C MET A 291 14.72 -9.23 -14.27
N ASP A 292 15.40 -10.03 -15.09
CA ASP A 292 16.50 -10.90 -14.64
C ASP A 292 17.66 -10.09 -14.04
N GLN A 293 18.00 -8.96 -14.66
CA GLN A 293 19.03 -8.05 -14.16
C GLN A 293 18.61 -7.37 -12.85
N LEU A 294 17.36 -6.90 -12.74
CA LEU A 294 16.84 -6.31 -11.50
C LEU A 294 16.85 -7.34 -10.37
N HIS A 295 16.45 -8.59 -10.66
CA HIS A 295 16.51 -9.70 -9.71
C HIS A 295 17.95 -9.90 -9.20
N SER A 296 18.90 -10.08 -10.13
CA SER A 296 20.32 -10.29 -9.80
C SER A 296 20.89 -9.14 -8.96
N ILE A 297 20.59 -7.90 -9.30
CA ILE A 297 21.05 -6.70 -8.59
C ILE A 297 20.52 -6.69 -7.14
N VAL A 298 19.22 -6.87 -6.97
CA VAL A 298 18.59 -6.80 -5.64
C VAL A 298 19.08 -7.92 -4.74
N VAL A 299 19.21 -9.15 -5.27
CA VAL A 299 19.74 -10.30 -4.52
C VAL A 299 21.21 -10.09 -4.14
N ALA A 300 22.04 -9.52 -5.02
CA ALA A 300 23.45 -9.24 -4.71
C ALA A 300 23.60 -8.20 -3.58
N ILE A 301 22.78 -7.14 -3.57
CA ILE A 301 22.85 -6.10 -2.52
C ILE A 301 22.30 -6.61 -1.21
N TRP A 302 21.22 -7.37 -1.28
CA TRP A 302 20.70 -8.06 -0.11
C TRP A 302 21.74 -9.02 0.47
N HIS A 303 22.50 -9.73 -0.38
CA HIS A 303 23.58 -10.59 0.05
C HIS A 303 24.69 -9.80 0.78
N LEU A 304 25.07 -8.62 0.26
CA LEU A 304 25.98 -7.70 0.94
C LEU A 304 25.47 -7.32 2.33
N GLN A 305 24.22 -6.88 2.42
CA GLN A 305 23.57 -6.48 3.67
C GLN A 305 23.48 -7.66 4.66
N ARG A 306 23.18 -8.86 4.16
CA ARG A 306 23.15 -10.09 4.96
C ARG A 306 24.52 -10.40 5.58
N VAL A 307 25.61 -10.22 4.84
CA VAL A 307 26.96 -10.47 5.38
C VAL A 307 27.35 -9.37 6.37
N LEU A 308 27.08 -8.09 6.05
CA LEU A 308 27.31 -6.95 6.94
C LEU A 308 26.57 -7.10 8.28
N SER A 309 25.32 -7.56 8.26
CA SER A 309 24.49 -7.75 9.45
C SER A 309 24.88 -8.95 10.32
N LYS A 310 25.70 -9.88 9.81
CA LYS A 310 26.14 -11.08 10.55
C LYS A 310 27.59 -11.04 10.97
N LYS A 311 28.45 -10.36 10.21
CA LYS A 311 29.90 -10.41 10.42
C LYS A 311 30.35 -9.35 11.43
N ARG A 312 31.04 -9.81 12.46
CA ARG A 312 31.68 -9.01 13.50
C ARG A 312 33.18 -9.05 13.32
N ASP A 313 33.83 -7.96 13.68
CA ASP A 313 35.28 -7.93 13.73
C ASP A 313 35.81 -8.95 14.77
N PRO A 314 36.84 -9.75 14.44
CA PRO A 314 37.38 -10.74 15.36
C PRO A 314 38.00 -10.16 16.64
N PHE A 315 38.45 -8.90 16.63
CA PHE A 315 39.18 -8.28 17.74
C PHE A 315 38.32 -7.27 18.50
N THR A 316 37.62 -6.38 17.79
CA THR A 316 36.79 -5.33 18.39
C THR A 316 35.38 -5.81 18.71
N HIS A 317 34.95 -6.95 18.14
CA HIS A 317 33.58 -7.49 18.21
C HIS A 317 32.49 -6.52 17.70
N VAL A 318 32.87 -5.42 17.06
CA VAL A 318 31.98 -4.44 16.43
C VAL A 318 31.32 -5.09 15.22
N LEU A 319 30.02 -4.85 15.04
CA LEU A 319 29.30 -5.29 13.86
C LEU A 319 29.68 -4.40 12.67
N LEU A 320 30.07 -5.00 11.55
CA LEU A 320 30.46 -4.23 10.35
C LEU A 320 29.33 -3.32 9.86
N LEU A 321 28.07 -3.70 10.10
CA LEU A 321 26.91 -2.88 9.77
C LEU A 321 26.87 -1.54 10.53
N ASP A 322 27.21 -1.54 11.82
CA ASP A 322 27.15 -0.35 12.68
C ASP A 322 28.17 0.71 12.25
N GLU A 323 29.28 0.27 11.66
CA GLU A 323 30.30 1.17 11.09
C GLU A 323 29.84 1.82 9.77
N VAL A 324 29.01 1.11 8.98
CA VAL A 324 28.54 1.57 7.68
C VAL A 324 27.31 2.47 7.79
N ILE A 325 26.35 2.11 8.64
CA ILE A 325 25.03 2.75 8.74
C ILE A 325 24.95 3.49 10.08
N LYS A 326 24.62 4.79 10.07
CA LYS A 326 24.36 5.53 11.31
C LYS A 326 22.88 5.39 11.69
N GLU A 327 22.55 5.60 12.97
CA GLU A 327 21.15 5.55 13.43
C GLU A 327 20.24 6.43 12.56
N GLY A 328 19.23 5.81 11.94
CA GLY A 328 18.25 6.48 11.08
C GLY A 328 18.51 6.40 9.57
N ASP A 329 19.69 5.92 9.13
CA ASP A 329 19.96 5.73 7.70
C ASP A 329 19.23 4.49 7.15
N PRO A 330 18.59 4.58 5.97
CA PRO A 330 17.93 3.43 5.35
C PRO A 330 18.94 2.35 4.93
N MET A 331 18.51 1.09 4.98
CA MET A 331 19.38 -0.03 4.65
C MET A 331 19.84 0.02 3.18
N PRO A 332 21.03 -0.53 2.84
CA PRO A 332 21.55 -0.54 1.47
C PRO A 332 20.57 -1.13 0.46
N THR A 333 19.86 -2.20 0.84
CA THR A 333 18.85 -2.83 -0.02
C THR A 333 17.66 -1.90 -0.28
N ASP A 334 17.18 -1.19 0.74
CA ASP A 334 16.07 -0.24 0.61
C ASP A 334 16.45 0.92 -0.31
N ARG A 335 17.65 1.48 -0.15
CA ARG A 335 18.17 2.60 -0.97
C ARG A 335 18.27 2.22 -2.45
N VAL A 336 18.70 0.98 -2.75
CA VAL A 336 18.76 0.49 -4.12
C VAL A 336 17.37 0.18 -4.65
N TRP A 337 16.53 -0.52 -3.88
CA TRP A 337 15.18 -0.87 -4.28
C TRP A 337 14.33 0.36 -4.61
N GLU A 338 14.34 1.39 -3.74
CA GLU A 338 13.62 2.65 -3.97
C GLU A 338 14.09 3.33 -5.27
N ALA A 339 15.40 3.36 -5.51
CA ALA A 339 15.95 3.92 -6.73
C ALA A 339 15.52 3.14 -7.99
N LEU A 340 15.46 1.81 -7.91
CA LEU A 340 15.02 0.95 -9.02
C LEU A 340 13.53 1.14 -9.31
N VAL A 341 12.68 1.12 -8.27
CA VAL A 341 11.23 1.37 -8.39
C VAL A 341 10.98 2.74 -8.99
N LYS A 342 11.67 3.79 -8.50
CA LYS A 342 11.54 5.15 -9.02
C LYS A 342 11.96 5.26 -10.49
N ALA A 343 13.08 4.64 -10.86
CA ALA A 343 13.55 4.62 -12.24
C ALA A 343 12.57 3.85 -13.16
N PHE A 344 12.09 2.70 -12.70
CA PHE A 344 11.12 1.88 -13.42
C PHE A 344 9.79 2.62 -13.62
N ALA A 345 9.22 3.21 -12.57
CA ALA A 345 8.00 4.02 -12.66
C ALA A 345 8.14 5.22 -13.60
N THR A 346 9.26 5.93 -13.52
CA THR A 346 9.55 7.07 -14.40
C THR A 346 9.63 6.62 -15.86
N GLN A 347 10.32 5.51 -16.13
CA GLN A 347 10.48 4.99 -17.48
C GLN A 347 9.17 4.41 -18.04
N MET A 348 8.37 3.71 -17.23
CA MET A 348 7.05 3.20 -17.63
C MET A 348 6.07 4.33 -17.94
N LYS A 349 6.05 5.38 -17.11
CA LYS A 349 5.25 6.59 -17.36
C LYS A 349 5.68 7.29 -18.64
N SER A 350 6.99 7.48 -18.84
CA SER A 350 7.54 8.07 -20.06
C SER A 350 7.16 7.26 -21.30
N ALA A 351 7.35 5.94 -21.26
CA ALA A 351 7.02 5.02 -22.35
C ALA A 351 5.53 5.07 -22.71
N PHE A 352 4.64 5.15 -21.71
CA PHE A 352 3.20 5.27 -21.92
C PHE A 352 2.81 6.57 -22.63
N THR A 353 3.46 7.69 -22.29
CA THR A 353 3.14 9.01 -22.88
C THR A 353 3.83 9.29 -24.21
N ALA A 354 5.07 8.81 -24.39
CA ALA A 354 5.92 9.20 -25.51
C ALA A 354 5.87 8.20 -26.68
N SER A 355 5.53 6.93 -26.43
CA SER A 355 5.56 5.87 -27.45
C SER A 355 4.20 5.19 -27.59
N SER A 356 3.49 5.49 -28.67
CA SER A 356 2.24 4.79 -29.01
C SER A 356 2.43 3.29 -29.23
N PHE A 357 3.56 2.88 -29.80
CA PHE A 357 3.92 1.48 -30.03
C PHE A 357 4.07 0.69 -28.71
N VAL A 358 4.85 1.22 -27.75
CA VAL A 358 5.04 0.56 -26.44
C VAL A 358 3.73 0.57 -25.65
N LYS A 359 3.01 1.71 -25.68
CA LYS A 359 1.67 1.83 -25.08
C LYS A 359 0.74 0.73 -25.58
N GLU A 360 0.61 0.54 -26.89
CA GLU A 360 -0.26 -0.46 -27.49
C GLU A 360 0.14 -1.90 -27.10
N ILE A 361 1.43 -2.24 -27.19
CA ILE A 361 1.92 -3.59 -26.90
C ILE A 361 1.72 -3.96 -25.43
N PHE A 362 2.08 -3.08 -24.50
CA PHE A 362 1.93 -3.36 -23.07
C PHE A 362 0.50 -3.25 -22.59
N THR A 363 -0.34 -2.42 -23.22
CA THR A 363 -1.78 -2.40 -22.90
C THR A 363 -2.42 -3.71 -23.34
N ASN A 364 -2.20 -4.15 -24.58
CA ASN A 364 -2.78 -5.40 -25.10
C ASN A 364 -2.15 -6.66 -24.47
N GLY A 365 -0.89 -6.57 -24.04
CA GLY A 365 -0.16 -7.63 -23.36
C GLY A 365 -0.04 -7.45 -21.85
N TYR A 366 -0.94 -6.66 -21.21
CA TYR A 366 -0.88 -6.37 -19.79
C TYR A 366 -0.83 -7.63 -18.90
N PRO A 367 -1.61 -8.71 -19.15
CA PRO A 367 -1.49 -9.95 -18.36
C PRO A 367 -0.07 -10.52 -18.35
N LYS A 368 0.64 -10.46 -19.49
CA LYS A 368 2.03 -10.91 -19.59
C LYS A 368 2.98 -9.99 -18.79
N LEU A 369 2.78 -8.68 -18.89
CA LEU A 369 3.58 -7.69 -18.14
C LEU A 369 3.40 -7.87 -16.63
N TYR A 370 2.17 -8.03 -16.16
CA TYR A 370 1.86 -8.24 -14.75
C TYR A 370 2.50 -9.54 -14.24
N SER A 371 2.36 -10.65 -14.97
CA SER A 371 3.01 -11.92 -14.64
C SER A 371 4.54 -11.80 -14.54
N MET A 372 5.18 -11.03 -15.43
CA MET A 372 6.63 -10.77 -15.34
C MET A 372 7.00 -9.99 -14.06
N MET A 373 6.17 -9.02 -13.64
CA MET A 373 6.38 -8.29 -12.39
C MET A 373 6.20 -9.19 -11.18
N GLU A 374 5.14 -9.99 -11.13
CA GLU A 374 4.92 -10.93 -10.02
C GLU A 374 6.06 -11.95 -9.92
N ASN A 375 6.48 -12.55 -11.04
CA ASN A 375 7.59 -13.49 -11.06
C ASN A 375 8.91 -12.86 -10.54
N LEU A 376 9.17 -11.59 -10.87
CA LEU A 376 10.31 -10.85 -10.32
C LEU A 376 10.17 -10.68 -8.80
N LEU A 377 9.03 -10.18 -8.33
CA LEU A 377 8.80 -9.85 -6.93
C LEU A 377 8.80 -11.10 -6.04
N ASP A 378 8.20 -12.19 -6.51
CA ASP A 378 8.16 -13.46 -5.80
C ASP A 378 9.48 -14.21 -5.88
N GLY A 379 10.21 -14.09 -7.00
CA GLY A 379 11.59 -14.56 -7.12
C GLY A 379 12.50 -13.93 -6.07
N ILE A 380 12.49 -12.59 -5.99
CA ILE A 380 13.30 -11.87 -4.98
C ILE A 380 12.84 -12.23 -3.57
N SER A 381 11.53 -12.31 -3.31
CA SER A 381 11.02 -12.64 -1.98
C SER A 381 11.46 -14.03 -1.53
N ARG A 382 11.38 -15.02 -2.41
CA ARG A 382 11.77 -16.39 -2.13
C ARG A 382 13.28 -16.52 -1.90
N ASP A 383 14.09 -15.86 -2.72
CA ASP A 383 15.55 -15.99 -2.67
C ASP A 383 16.17 -15.18 -1.52
N THR A 384 15.40 -14.26 -0.92
CA THR A 384 15.84 -13.39 0.20
C THR A 384 15.14 -13.73 1.53
N ASP A 385 14.29 -14.76 1.56
CA ASP A 385 13.66 -15.27 2.79
C ASP A 385 14.64 -16.14 3.59
N VAL A 386 15.53 -15.49 4.35
CA VAL A 386 16.48 -16.15 5.23
C VAL A 386 16.25 -15.74 6.68
N LYS A 387 16.02 -16.73 7.54
CA LYS A 387 15.79 -16.54 8.98
C LYS A 387 16.85 -15.62 9.61
N GLY A 388 16.37 -14.60 10.32
CA GLY A 388 17.19 -13.65 11.07
C GLY A 388 17.77 -12.49 10.25
N VAL A 389 17.38 -12.32 8.98
CA VAL A 389 17.73 -11.15 8.16
C VAL A 389 16.45 -10.59 7.56
N LEU A 390 16.35 -9.26 7.45
CA LEU A 390 15.21 -8.62 6.78
C LEU A 390 15.15 -9.06 5.30
N PRO A 391 13.96 -9.40 4.76
CA PRO A 391 13.78 -9.63 3.33
C PRO A 391 14.20 -8.40 2.51
N ALA A 392 14.60 -8.62 1.26
CA ALA A 392 15.05 -7.52 0.40
C ALA A 392 13.94 -6.54 0.00
N ILE A 393 12.68 -7.00 0.00
CA ILE A 393 11.52 -6.20 -0.43
C ILE A 393 10.43 -6.29 0.64
N THR A 394 9.89 -5.14 1.02
CA THR A 394 8.71 -5.02 1.89
C THR A 394 7.41 -5.17 1.10
N LEU A 395 6.29 -5.46 1.77
CA LEU A 395 4.98 -5.51 1.11
C LEU A 395 4.61 -4.17 0.41
N GLU A 396 5.04 -3.05 1.00
CA GLU A 396 4.91 -1.73 0.39
C GLU A 396 5.76 -1.60 -0.87
N GLY A 397 7.01 -2.08 -0.84
CA GLY A 397 7.90 -2.11 -2.00
C GLY A 397 7.33 -2.93 -3.16
N LYS A 398 6.69 -4.08 -2.89
CA LYS A 398 5.95 -4.85 -3.91
C LYS A 398 4.84 -4.01 -4.54
N SER A 399 4.05 -3.34 -3.69
CA SER A 399 2.92 -2.52 -4.14
C SER A 399 3.35 -1.33 -4.99
N GLN A 400 4.46 -0.68 -4.67
CA GLN A 400 5.02 0.43 -5.46
C GLN A 400 5.47 -0.02 -6.86
N MET A 401 6.07 -1.21 -6.98
CA MET A 401 6.44 -1.76 -8.29
C MET A 401 5.20 -2.10 -9.14
N VAL A 402 4.15 -2.65 -8.53
CA VAL A 402 2.88 -2.91 -9.24
C VAL A 402 2.18 -1.60 -9.63
N ALA A 403 2.23 -0.56 -8.79
CA ALA A 403 1.68 0.76 -9.09
C ALA A 403 2.38 1.41 -10.31
N ALA A 404 3.66 1.10 -10.55
CA ALA A 404 4.39 1.60 -11.72
C ALA A 404 3.78 1.16 -13.07
N ILE A 405 3.03 0.07 -13.10
CA ILE A 405 2.37 -0.46 -14.31
C ILE A 405 0.85 -0.24 -14.33
N GLU A 406 0.28 0.41 -13.32
CA GLU A 406 -1.17 0.61 -13.17
C GLU A 406 -1.77 1.45 -14.31
N THR A 407 -1.01 2.37 -14.92
CA THR A 407 -1.46 3.14 -16.08
C THR A 407 -1.79 2.25 -17.28
N PHE A 408 -1.03 1.16 -17.49
CA PHE A 408 -1.31 0.16 -18.51
C PHE A 408 -2.50 -0.72 -18.14
N GLN A 409 -2.66 -1.04 -16.85
CA GLN A 409 -3.84 -1.76 -16.33
C GLN A 409 -5.12 -0.99 -16.64
N MET A 410 -5.16 0.30 -16.30
CA MET A 410 -6.32 1.16 -16.55
C MET A 410 -6.63 1.30 -18.04
N ALA A 411 -5.60 1.42 -18.88
CA ALA A 411 -5.77 1.42 -20.33
C ALA A 411 -6.30 0.08 -20.86
N PHE A 412 -5.84 -1.05 -20.30
CA PHE A 412 -6.29 -2.39 -20.67
C PHE A 412 -7.76 -2.59 -20.32
N LEU A 413 -8.14 -2.25 -19.08
CA LEU A 413 -9.54 -2.33 -18.61
C LEU A 413 -10.45 -1.39 -19.41
N GLY A 414 -10.02 -0.16 -19.68
CA GLY A 414 -10.75 0.77 -20.53
C GLY A 414 -10.93 0.25 -21.96
N SER A 415 -9.91 -0.44 -22.51
CA SER A 415 -10.01 -1.07 -23.83
C SER A 415 -10.95 -2.28 -23.83
N CYS A 416 -10.95 -3.10 -22.77
CA CYS A 416 -11.91 -4.20 -22.58
C CYS A 416 -13.34 -3.66 -22.54
N LEU A 417 -13.60 -2.65 -21.71
CA LEU A 417 -14.88 -1.99 -21.60
C LEU A 417 -15.33 -1.38 -22.94
N SER A 418 -14.45 -0.69 -23.66
CA SER A 418 -14.76 -0.08 -24.97
C SER A 418 -15.15 -1.16 -25.99
N ARG A 419 -14.31 -2.19 -26.19
CA ARG A 419 -14.58 -3.26 -27.15
C ARG A 419 -15.92 -3.95 -26.90
N LEU A 420 -16.21 -4.26 -25.64
CA LEU A 420 -17.48 -4.88 -25.25
C LEU A 420 -18.66 -3.91 -25.44
N SER A 421 -18.52 -2.65 -25.03
CA SER A 421 -19.56 -1.63 -25.16
C SER A 421 -19.86 -1.30 -26.62
N ASP A 422 -18.85 -1.27 -27.50
CA ASP A 422 -19.01 -1.01 -28.94
C ASP A 422 -19.83 -2.11 -29.61
N ILE A 423 -19.58 -3.38 -29.24
CA ILE A 423 -20.39 -4.51 -29.71
C ILE A 423 -21.82 -4.36 -29.20
N VAL A 424 -22.03 -4.07 -27.90
CA VAL A 424 -23.37 -3.87 -27.33
C VAL A 424 -24.10 -2.72 -28.02
N ASN A 425 -23.45 -1.58 -28.25
CA ASN A 425 -24.05 -0.43 -28.93
C ASN A 425 -24.38 -0.74 -30.41
N SER A 426 -23.62 -1.63 -31.06
CA SER A 426 -23.94 -2.11 -32.42
C SER A 426 -25.14 -3.05 -32.46
N VAL A 427 -25.31 -3.88 -31.41
CA VAL A 427 -26.37 -4.89 -31.32
C VAL A 427 -27.67 -4.29 -30.78
N PHE A 428 -27.57 -3.32 -29.87
CA PHE A 428 -28.68 -2.57 -29.28
C PHE A 428 -28.60 -1.07 -29.64
N PRO A 429 -28.85 -0.70 -30.91
CA PRO A 429 -28.78 0.69 -31.34
C PRO A 429 -29.91 1.54 -30.73
N VAL A 430 -29.54 2.68 -30.14
CA VAL A 430 -30.49 3.63 -29.51
C VAL A 430 -31.44 4.26 -30.54
N SER A 431 -30.99 4.40 -31.77
CA SER A 431 -31.72 5.07 -32.87
C SER A 431 -32.86 4.24 -33.46
N SER A 432 -32.88 2.92 -33.22
CA SER A 432 -33.79 1.98 -33.88
C SER A 432 -34.60 1.20 -32.84
N ARG A 433 -35.63 1.84 -32.27
CA ARG A 433 -36.60 1.25 -31.31
C ARG A 433 -37.38 0.02 -31.82
N GLY A 434 -37.13 -0.43 -33.05
CA GLY A 434 -37.96 -1.39 -33.75
C GLY A 434 -37.41 -2.82 -33.85
N SER A 435 -36.08 -3.00 -33.86
CA SER A 435 -35.43 -4.29 -34.16
C SER A 435 -34.88 -4.94 -32.89
N VAL A 436 -35.37 -6.14 -32.59
CA VAL A 436 -34.77 -7.00 -31.56
C VAL A 436 -33.48 -7.60 -32.13
N PRO A 437 -32.41 -7.73 -31.32
CA PRO A 437 -31.18 -8.40 -31.75
C PRO A 437 -31.44 -9.79 -32.32
N SER A 438 -30.64 -10.24 -33.30
CA SER A 438 -30.68 -11.63 -33.76
C SER A 438 -29.89 -12.57 -32.85
N LYS A 439 -30.15 -13.87 -32.94
CA LYS A 439 -29.41 -14.88 -32.16
C LYS A 439 -27.91 -14.84 -32.43
N GLU A 440 -27.51 -14.59 -33.68
CA GLU A 440 -26.10 -14.46 -34.07
C GLU A 440 -25.45 -13.25 -33.41
N GLN A 441 -26.17 -12.13 -33.30
CA GLN A 441 -25.68 -10.93 -32.62
C GLN A 441 -25.48 -11.16 -31.12
N ILE A 442 -26.39 -11.90 -30.47
CA ILE A 442 -26.25 -12.29 -29.05
C ILE A 442 -25.06 -13.25 -28.86
N SER A 443 -24.90 -14.22 -29.76
CA SER A 443 -23.74 -15.13 -29.72
C SER A 443 -22.41 -14.39 -29.85
N ARG A 444 -22.37 -13.30 -30.65
CA ARG A 444 -21.17 -12.46 -30.79
C ARG A 444 -20.80 -11.74 -29.48
N ILE A 445 -21.79 -11.24 -28.73
CA ILE A 445 -21.56 -10.66 -27.40
C ILE A 445 -21.00 -11.73 -26.46
N LEU A 446 -21.62 -12.90 -26.43
CA LEU A 446 -21.23 -14.01 -25.56
C LEU A 446 -19.81 -14.52 -25.85
N SER A 447 -19.48 -14.75 -27.12
CA SER A 447 -18.13 -15.14 -27.52
C SER A 447 -17.10 -14.09 -27.12
N ARG A 448 -17.43 -12.80 -27.23
CA ARG A 448 -16.49 -11.75 -26.80
C ARG A 448 -16.29 -11.72 -25.29
N ILE A 449 -17.37 -11.86 -24.51
CA ILE A 449 -17.26 -11.96 -23.05
C ILE A 449 -16.38 -13.15 -22.67
N GLN A 450 -16.56 -14.29 -23.34
CA GLN A 450 -15.73 -15.48 -23.13
C GLN A 450 -14.25 -15.22 -23.44
N GLU A 451 -13.93 -14.60 -24.59
CA GLU A 451 -12.56 -14.24 -24.98
C GLU A 451 -11.88 -13.32 -23.94
N GLU A 452 -12.60 -12.34 -23.37
CA GLU A 452 -12.04 -11.44 -22.35
C GLU A 452 -11.78 -12.16 -21.00
N ILE A 453 -12.60 -13.16 -20.65
CA ILE A 453 -12.38 -14.01 -19.46
C ILE A 453 -11.19 -14.94 -19.69
N GLU A 454 -11.13 -15.63 -20.83
CA GLU A 454 -10.05 -16.57 -21.18
C GLU A 454 -8.68 -15.89 -21.26
N ALA A 455 -8.64 -14.64 -21.73
CA ALA A 455 -7.40 -13.86 -21.81
C ALA A 455 -6.72 -13.60 -20.45
N VAL A 456 -7.47 -13.76 -19.35
CA VAL A 456 -7.04 -13.33 -18.00
C VAL A 456 -7.15 -14.46 -16.96
N GLN A 457 -7.74 -15.60 -17.30
CA GLN A 457 -8.04 -16.70 -16.37
C GLN A 457 -6.86 -17.21 -15.51
N LEU A 458 -5.62 -17.02 -15.97
CA LEU A 458 -4.41 -17.41 -15.23
C LEU A 458 -4.13 -16.53 -13.98
N ASP A 459 -4.69 -15.33 -13.92
CA ASP A 459 -4.49 -14.36 -12.83
C ASP A 459 -5.83 -14.03 -12.16
N ALA A 460 -5.96 -14.41 -10.89
CA ALA A 460 -7.17 -14.21 -10.11
C ALA A 460 -7.52 -12.73 -9.90
N ARG A 461 -6.53 -11.86 -9.66
CA ARG A 461 -6.75 -10.43 -9.41
C ARG A 461 -7.20 -9.74 -10.67
N LEU A 462 -6.50 -9.98 -11.78
CA LEU A 462 -6.87 -9.38 -13.06
C LEU A 462 -8.23 -9.92 -13.55
N THR A 463 -8.55 -11.19 -13.29
CA THR A 463 -9.85 -11.79 -13.62
C THR A 463 -10.97 -11.03 -12.93
N LEU A 464 -10.83 -10.74 -11.62
CA LEU A 464 -11.83 -9.97 -10.88
C LEU A 464 -12.02 -8.55 -11.45
N LEU A 465 -10.94 -7.90 -11.88
CA LEU A 465 -11.02 -6.57 -12.48
C LEU A 465 -11.74 -6.58 -13.83
N VAL A 466 -11.46 -7.56 -14.69
CA VAL A 466 -12.17 -7.74 -15.97
C VAL A 466 -13.64 -8.09 -15.75
N LEU A 467 -13.96 -8.93 -14.76
CA LEU A 467 -15.34 -9.24 -14.40
C LEU A 467 -16.13 -8.00 -13.95
N ARG A 468 -15.49 -7.04 -13.27
CA ARG A 468 -16.13 -5.75 -12.94
C ARG A 468 -16.45 -4.94 -14.20
N GLU A 469 -15.58 -4.94 -15.21
CA GLU A 469 -15.87 -4.28 -16.49
C GLU A 469 -16.99 -5.00 -17.26
N ILE A 470 -16.98 -6.35 -17.29
CA ILE A 470 -18.08 -7.14 -17.86
C ILE A 470 -19.40 -6.82 -17.14
N SER A 471 -19.38 -6.67 -15.81
CA SER A 471 -20.56 -6.30 -15.02
C SER A 471 -21.18 -4.98 -15.51
N LYS A 472 -20.35 -3.96 -15.80
CA LYS A 472 -20.82 -2.68 -16.38
C LYS A 472 -21.47 -2.88 -17.75
N VAL A 473 -20.90 -3.73 -18.59
CA VAL A 473 -21.44 -4.04 -19.93
C VAL A 473 -22.76 -4.79 -19.83
N LEU A 474 -22.89 -5.76 -18.92
CA LEU A 474 -24.15 -6.47 -18.67
C LEU A 474 -25.26 -5.53 -18.21
N LEU A 475 -24.92 -4.52 -17.42
CA LEU A 475 -25.85 -3.46 -17.02
C LEU A 475 -26.26 -2.56 -18.18
N LEU A 476 -25.31 -2.23 -19.07
CA LEU A 476 -25.61 -1.53 -20.31
C LEU A 476 -26.57 -2.35 -21.19
N ILE A 477 -26.39 -3.68 -21.28
CA ILE A 477 -27.33 -4.56 -21.99
C ILE A 477 -28.71 -4.51 -21.35
N ALA A 478 -28.80 -4.60 -20.01
CA ALA A 478 -30.08 -4.53 -19.30
C ALA A 478 -30.79 -3.19 -19.55
N GLU A 479 -30.07 -2.07 -19.44
CA GLU A 479 -30.59 -0.73 -19.70
C GLU A 479 -31.12 -0.60 -21.15
N ARG A 480 -30.31 -1.02 -22.13
CA ARG A 480 -30.70 -0.98 -23.54
C ARG A 480 -31.88 -1.90 -23.86
N ALA A 481 -31.92 -3.07 -23.24
CA ALA A 481 -33.03 -4.01 -23.39
C ALA A 481 -34.32 -3.45 -22.77
N GLU A 482 -34.24 -2.77 -21.62
CA GLU A 482 -35.38 -2.11 -20.98
C GLU A 482 -35.99 -1.06 -21.92
N TYR A 483 -35.18 -0.29 -22.65
CA TYR A 483 -35.65 0.64 -23.68
C TYR A 483 -36.37 -0.03 -24.86
N LEU A 484 -36.10 -1.31 -25.13
CA LEU A 484 -36.74 -2.09 -26.20
C LEU A 484 -38.02 -2.81 -25.74
N VAL A 485 -38.23 -2.97 -24.44
CA VAL A 485 -39.47 -3.54 -23.91
C VAL A 485 -40.62 -2.59 -24.26
N SER A 486 -41.60 -3.12 -24.99
CA SER A 486 -42.73 -2.32 -25.49
C SER A 486 -43.54 -1.76 -24.31
N HIS A 487 -43.36 -0.47 -24.03
CA HIS A 487 -44.02 0.32 -22.99
C HIS A 487 -43.79 -0.13 -21.55
N PHE A 488 -42.76 0.42 -20.90
CA PHE A 488 -42.68 0.53 -19.45
C PHE A 488 -42.21 1.95 -19.05
N SER A 489 -42.81 2.50 -17.99
CA SER A 489 -42.50 3.82 -17.45
C SER A 489 -41.11 3.85 -16.81
N VAL A 490 -40.39 4.95 -17.05
CA VAL A 490 -39.04 5.36 -16.63
C VAL A 490 -38.69 5.18 -15.12
N CYS A 491 -39.57 4.62 -14.29
CA CYS A 491 -39.45 4.60 -12.83
C CYS A 491 -38.47 3.57 -12.24
N LYS A 492 -38.15 2.44 -12.90
CA LYS A 492 -37.23 1.43 -12.33
C LYS A 492 -35.74 1.82 -12.45
N ILE A 493 -35.35 2.46 -13.54
CA ILE A 493 -33.99 3.01 -13.72
C ILE A 493 -33.69 4.06 -12.65
N PHE A 494 -34.64 4.93 -12.32
CA PHE A 494 -34.44 6.01 -11.33
C PHE A 494 -34.27 5.48 -9.90
N LEU A 495 -35.01 4.42 -9.51
CA LEU A 495 -34.89 3.79 -8.19
C LEU A 495 -33.65 2.89 -8.05
N SER A 496 -33.22 2.19 -9.11
CA SER A 496 -31.99 1.38 -9.06
C SER A 496 -30.71 2.22 -9.13
N LEU A 497 -30.73 3.38 -9.81
CA LEU A 497 -29.63 4.36 -9.79
C LEU A 497 -29.53 5.09 -8.45
N LEU A 498 -30.65 5.45 -7.81
CA LEU A 498 -30.66 6.02 -6.46
C LEU A 498 -30.09 5.05 -5.42
N ASN A 499 -30.41 3.75 -5.51
CA ASN A 499 -29.81 2.73 -4.65
C ASN A 499 -28.32 2.46 -4.95
N ARG A 500 -27.81 2.84 -6.13
CA ARG A 500 -26.40 2.67 -6.51
C ARG A 500 -25.49 3.82 -6.14
N ILE A 501 -26.03 5.02 -5.91
CA ILE A 501 -25.25 6.14 -5.38
C ILE A 501 -24.99 5.95 -3.87
N SER A 502 -25.87 5.22 -3.16
CA SER A 502 -25.71 4.94 -1.73
C SER A 502 -24.64 3.89 -1.37
N VAL A 503 -24.08 3.15 -2.34
CA VAL A 503 -23.11 2.05 -2.08
C VAL A 503 -21.65 2.52 -2.24
N MET A 504 -21.40 3.82 -2.46
CA MET A 504 -20.03 4.36 -2.51
C MET A 504 -19.58 5.05 -1.21
N THR A 505 -20.35 4.96 -0.13
CA THR A 505 -19.98 5.52 1.19
C THR A 505 -20.17 4.49 2.30
N GLU A 506 -19.04 4.04 2.84
CA GLU A 506 -18.73 3.52 4.18
C GLU A 506 -19.62 2.46 4.87
N GLU A 507 -18.93 1.40 5.31
CA GLU A 507 -18.94 0.83 6.67
C GLU A 507 -20.17 1.11 7.54
N ASP A 508 -21.05 0.11 7.73
CA ASP A 508 -21.34 -0.49 9.04
C ASP A 508 -22.49 -1.51 8.99
N GLU A 509 -22.50 -2.35 10.02
CA GLU A 509 -23.32 -3.54 10.24
C GLU A 509 -24.84 -3.40 10.04
N GLY A 510 -25.46 -4.50 9.59
CA GLY A 510 -26.78 -4.90 10.06
C GLY A 510 -27.87 -5.09 9.00
N GLY A 511 -28.39 -6.32 8.94
CA GLY A 511 -29.79 -6.55 8.58
C GLY A 511 -30.07 -6.93 7.13
N TYR A 512 -30.16 -8.24 6.90
CA TYR A 512 -30.88 -8.82 5.78
C TYR A 512 -32.27 -8.18 5.63
N CYS A 513 -32.54 -7.57 4.47
CA CYS A 513 -33.90 -7.36 3.98
C CYS A 513 -33.97 -7.82 2.53
N LEU A 514 -34.03 -9.14 2.36
CA LEU A 514 -34.45 -9.77 1.11
C LEU A 514 -35.95 -9.59 0.94
N ILE A 515 -36.33 -8.83 -0.08
CA ILE A 515 -37.53 -9.01 -0.91
C ILE A 515 -38.87 -8.88 -0.16
N ALA A 516 -39.38 -7.65 -0.12
CA ALA A 516 -40.81 -7.39 -0.17
C ALA A 516 -41.08 -6.33 -1.24
N PHE A 517 -41.34 -6.75 -2.48
CA PHE A 517 -41.92 -5.86 -3.48
C PHE A 517 -43.44 -5.78 -3.26
N PRO A 518 -44.04 -4.58 -3.13
CA PRO A 518 -45.47 -4.42 -2.96
C PRO A 518 -46.26 -4.90 -4.17
N LYS A 519 -47.39 -5.53 -3.88
CA LYS A 519 -48.32 -6.27 -4.74
C LYS A 519 -49.07 -5.43 -5.80
N SER A 520 -48.62 -4.22 -6.15
CA SER A 520 -49.29 -3.37 -7.13
C SER A 520 -48.41 -2.21 -7.62
N ALA A 521 -47.22 -2.48 -8.16
CA ALA A 521 -46.55 -1.48 -8.98
C ALA A 521 -47.27 -1.42 -10.34
N MET A 522 -47.93 -0.29 -10.63
CA MET A 522 -48.60 -0.01 -11.89
C MET A 522 -47.65 -0.22 -13.08
N ILE A 523 -47.73 -1.40 -13.68
CA ILE A 523 -47.14 -1.69 -14.98
C ILE A 523 -48.07 -1.04 -16.02
N SER A 524 -47.90 0.23 -16.37
CA SER A 524 -48.58 0.80 -17.54
C SER A 524 -47.93 0.28 -18.82
N THR A 525 -48.13 -1.01 -19.09
CA THR A 525 -47.90 -1.59 -20.41
C THR A 525 -49.08 -1.24 -21.29
N GLY A 526 -48.81 -0.75 -22.51
CA GLY A 526 -49.85 -0.45 -23.49
C GLY A 526 -50.79 -1.65 -23.71
N PRO A 527 -52.03 -1.42 -24.19
CA PRO A 527 -53.03 -2.47 -24.41
C PRO A 527 -52.50 -3.60 -25.30
N GLU A 528 -51.57 -3.29 -26.21
CA GLU A 528 -50.94 -4.25 -27.11
C GLU A 528 -50.10 -5.31 -26.39
N ALA A 529 -49.38 -4.98 -25.32
CA ALA A 529 -48.57 -5.98 -24.61
C ALA A 529 -49.44 -6.95 -23.78
N ARG A 530 -50.65 -6.52 -23.39
CA ARG A 530 -51.57 -7.25 -22.51
C ARG A 530 -52.62 -8.10 -23.24
N GLN A 531 -52.72 -8.02 -24.56
CA GLN A 531 -53.75 -8.75 -25.29
C GLN A 531 -53.54 -10.27 -25.19
N VAL A 532 -54.54 -10.97 -24.70
CA VAL A 532 -54.53 -12.44 -24.56
C VAL A 532 -55.55 -13.13 -25.49
N SER A 533 -56.32 -12.35 -26.25
CA SER A 533 -57.31 -12.84 -27.20
C SER A 533 -56.82 -12.64 -28.63
N GLY A 534 -56.88 -13.68 -29.47
CA GLY A 534 -56.45 -13.60 -30.87
C GLY A 534 -54.94 -13.84 -31.06
N PRO A 535 -54.39 -13.64 -32.26
CA PRO A 535 -52.99 -13.95 -32.55
C PRO A 535 -52.04 -12.98 -31.81
N ALA A 536 -50.87 -13.47 -31.41
CA ALA A 536 -49.90 -12.63 -30.71
C ALA A 536 -49.40 -11.50 -31.62
N MET A 537 -49.43 -10.27 -31.09
CA MET A 537 -49.06 -9.06 -31.83
C MET A 537 -47.55 -8.91 -32.00
N ALA A 538 -47.14 -8.08 -32.96
CA ALA A 538 -45.73 -7.80 -33.23
C ALA A 538 -44.96 -7.31 -31.99
N ALA A 539 -45.58 -6.49 -31.13
CA ALA A 539 -44.98 -6.05 -29.86
C ALA A 539 -44.71 -7.21 -28.89
N GLN A 540 -45.63 -8.16 -28.78
CA GLN A 540 -45.49 -9.34 -27.91
C GLN A 540 -44.43 -10.29 -28.45
N VAL A 541 -44.41 -10.53 -29.77
CA VAL A 541 -43.36 -11.35 -30.42
C VAL A 541 -41.96 -10.75 -30.19
N LYS A 542 -41.84 -9.42 -30.24
CA LYS A 542 -40.57 -8.74 -29.89
C LYS A 542 -40.18 -8.96 -28.44
N ASN A 543 -41.10 -8.81 -27.49
CA ASN A 543 -40.84 -9.06 -26.08
C ASN A 543 -40.46 -10.53 -25.82
N PHE A 544 -41.04 -11.49 -26.56
CA PHE A 544 -40.68 -12.91 -26.44
C PHE A 544 -39.24 -13.18 -26.88
N ALA A 545 -38.85 -12.65 -28.05
CA ALA A 545 -37.48 -12.77 -28.55
C ALA A 545 -36.48 -12.08 -27.60
N LEU A 546 -36.83 -10.91 -27.07
CA LEU A 546 -35.99 -10.21 -26.09
C LEU A 546 -35.81 -11.00 -24.79
N CYS A 547 -36.90 -11.55 -24.23
CA CYS A 547 -36.85 -12.41 -23.05
C CYS A 547 -35.93 -13.61 -23.26
N GLN A 548 -36.04 -14.28 -24.41
CA GLN A 548 -35.21 -15.44 -24.76
C GLN A 548 -33.73 -15.08 -24.89
N HIS A 549 -33.40 -13.96 -25.55
CA HIS A 549 -32.01 -13.51 -25.69
C HIS A 549 -31.38 -13.12 -24.35
N LEU A 550 -32.12 -12.41 -23.49
CA LEU A 550 -31.63 -12.05 -22.16
C LEU A 550 -31.48 -13.29 -21.26
N GLN A 551 -32.41 -14.25 -21.34
CA GLN A 551 -32.31 -15.54 -20.65
C GLN A 551 -31.08 -16.33 -21.11
N GLU A 552 -30.78 -16.32 -22.42
CA GLU A 552 -29.58 -16.95 -22.98
C GLU A 552 -28.31 -16.27 -22.44
N ILE A 553 -28.26 -14.93 -22.43
CA ILE A 553 -27.13 -14.19 -21.86
C ILE A 553 -26.94 -14.55 -20.38
N HIS A 554 -28.00 -14.48 -19.59
CA HIS A 554 -27.96 -14.81 -18.17
C HIS A 554 -27.43 -16.23 -17.94
N THR A 555 -27.98 -17.22 -18.64
CA THR A 555 -27.63 -18.64 -18.45
C THR A 555 -26.20 -18.92 -18.89
N ARG A 556 -25.77 -18.36 -20.04
CA ARG A 556 -24.43 -18.58 -20.59
C ARG A 556 -23.35 -17.91 -19.76
N VAL A 557 -23.56 -16.66 -19.34
CA VAL A 557 -22.61 -15.96 -18.47
C VAL A 557 -22.54 -16.63 -17.09
N THR A 558 -23.67 -17.06 -16.52
CA THR A 558 -23.69 -17.83 -15.27
C THR A 558 -22.89 -19.14 -15.41
N SER A 559 -22.99 -19.82 -16.56
CA SER A 559 -22.21 -21.02 -16.84
C SER A 559 -20.71 -20.73 -16.99
N MET A 560 -20.33 -19.60 -17.60
CA MET A 560 -18.93 -19.21 -17.79
C MET A 560 -18.20 -18.98 -16.45
N ILE A 561 -18.91 -18.48 -15.44
CA ILE A 561 -18.32 -18.18 -14.13
C ILE A 561 -18.30 -19.36 -13.15
N MET A 562 -18.97 -20.48 -13.45
CA MET A 562 -18.98 -21.65 -12.54
C MET A 562 -17.59 -22.27 -12.31
N GLY A 563 -16.64 -22.06 -13.23
CA GLY A 563 -15.25 -22.49 -13.11
C GLY A 563 -14.30 -21.46 -12.50
N LEU A 564 -14.80 -20.29 -12.10
CA LEU A 564 -14.00 -19.19 -11.54
C LEU A 564 -14.14 -19.15 -10.00
N PRO A 565 -13.27 -18.41 -9.27
CA PRO A 565 -13.39 -18.24 -7.82
C PRO A 565 -14.79 -17.73 -7.42
N THR A 566 -15.28 -18.12 -6.25
CA THR A 566 -16.65 -17.80 -5.76
C THR A 566 -16.97 -16.30 -5.79
N ILE A 567 -15.97 -15.45 -5.54
CA ILE A 567 -16.07 -13.97 -5.61
C ILE A 567 -16.55 -13.49 -7.00
N ALA A 568 -16.29 -14.24 -8.07
CA ALA A 568 -16.77 -13.92 -9.42
C ALA A 568 -18.31 -13.90 -9.51
N ALA A 569 -18.97 -14.81 -8.78
CA ALA A 569 -20.43 -14.85 -8.71
C ALA A 569 -20.98 -13.62 -8.00
N ASP A 570 -20.35 -13.17 -6.92
CA ASP A 570 -20.77 -11.97 -6.18
C ASP A 570 -20.62 -10.69 -7.02
N VAL A 571 -19.54 -10.59 -7.81
CA VAL A 571 -19.26 -9.43 -8.68
C VAL A 571 -20.28 -9.30 -9.82
N LEU A 572 -20.72 -10.42 -10.41
CA LEU A 572 -21.67 -10.44 -11.53
C LEU A 572 -23.14 -10.58 -11.11
N SER A 573 -23.43 -11.06 -9.89
CA SER A 573 -24.80 -11.28 -9.40
C SER A 573 -25.71 -10.04 -9.57
N PRO A 574 -25.29 -8.80 -9.24
CA PRO A 574 -26.15 -7.63 -9.44
C PRO A 574 -26.49 -7.33 -10.91
N SER A 575 -25.55 -7.54 -11.83
CA SER A 575 -25.76 -7.27 -13.26
C SER A 575 -26.52 -8.39 -13.96
N LEU A 576 -26.27 -9.65 -13.59
CA LEU A 576 -27.09 -10.79 -13.99
C LEU A 576 -28.52 -10.67 -13.46
N GLY A 577 -28.71 -10.23 -12.21
CA GLY A 577 -30.02 -9.96 -11.63
C GLY A 577 -30.80 -8.88 -12.39
N ALA A 578 -30.11 -7.82 -12.85
CA ALA A 578 -30.73 -6.79 -13.70
C ALA A 578 -31.19 -7.35 -15.06
N ILE A 579 -30.35 -8.14 -15.74
CA ILE A 579 -30.70 -8.83 -16.99
C ILE A 579 -31.91 -9.75 -16.79
N TYR A 580 -31.90 -10.55 -15.72
CA TYR A 580 -32.99 -11.45 -15.37
C TYR A 580 -34.29 -10.69 -15.08
N GLY A 581 -34.19 -9.57 -14.36
CA GLY A 581 -35.32 -8.68 -14.07
C GLY A 581 -35.99 -8.15 -15.33
N VAL A 582 -35.21 -7.55 -16.23
CA VAL A 582 -35.71 -7.03 -17.52
C VAL A 582 -36.32 -8.14 -18.39
N ALA A 583 -35.69 -9.32 -18.40
CA ALA A 583 -36.22 -10.48 -19.10
C ALA A 583 -37.58 -10.92 -18.54
N CYS A 584 -37.76 -10.94 -17.23
CA CYS A 584 -39.05 -11.24 -16.59
C CYS A 584 -40.10 -10.16 -16.88
N ASP A 585 -39.74 -8.89 -16.70
CA ASP A 585 -40.65 -7.75 -16.86
C ASP A 585 -41.22 -7.68 -18.28
N SER A 586 -40.45 -8.07 -19.29
CA SER A 586 -40.87 -8.04 -20.70
C SER A 586 -42.10 -8.90 -21.03
N ILE A 587 -42.37 -9.96 -20.24
CA ILE A 587 -43.48 -10.89 -20.45
C ILE A 587 -44.47 -10.95 -19.27
N THR A 588 -44.14 -10.37 -18.12
CA THR A 588 -44.97 -10.43 -16.90
C THR A 588 -46.38 -9.86 -17.13
N SER A 589 -46.52 -8.78 -17.92
CA SER A 589 -47.83 -8.17 -18.21
C SER A 589 -48.79 -9.06 -18.99
N LEU A 590 -48.26 -9.90 -19.89
CA LEU A 590 -49.04 -10.90 -20.63
C LEU A 590 -49.59 -11.97 -19.69
N PHE A 591 -48.74 -12.50 -18.80
CA PHE A 591 -49.16 -13.50 -17.81
C PHE A 591 -50.18 -12.94 -16.82
N GLN A 592 -50.00 -11.68 -16.38
CA GLN A 592 -50.99 -11.03 -15.50
C GLN A 592 -52.34 -10.86 -16.21
N ALA A 593 -52.35 -10.37 -17.45
CA ALA A 593 -53.58 -10.24 -18.23
C ALA A 593 -54.27 -11.59 -18.46
N MET A 594 -53.51 -12.67 -18.62
CA MET A 594 -54.05 -14.02 -18.74
C MET A 594 -54.67 -14.48 -17.42
N ILE A 595 -54.01 -14.25 -16.29
CA ILE A 595 -54.57 -14.54 -14.95
C ILE A 595 -55.89 -13.79 -14.76
N ASP A 596 -55.94 -12.50 -15.08
CA ASP A 596 -57.16 -11.68 -14.94
C ASP A 596 -58.30 -12.20 -15.84
N ARG A 597 -57.99 -12.66 -17.06
CA ARG A 597 -58.96 -13.30 -17.96
C ARG A 597 -59.46 -14.63 -17.41
N LEU A 598 -58.57 -15.47 -16.87
CA LEU A 598 -58.93 -16.76 -16.28
C LEU A 598 -59.77 -16.55 -15.00
N GLU A 599 -59.44 -15.57 -14.16
CA GLU A 599 -60.26 -15.19 -13.00
C GLU A 599 -61.65 -14.72 -13.44
N SER A 600 -61.73 -13.91 -14.51
CA SER A 600 -63.00 -13.47 -15.09
C SER A 600 -63.87 -14.63 -15.59
N CYS A 601 -63.25 -15.70 -16.11
CA CYS A 601 -63.98 -16.92 -16.49
C CYS A 601 -64.46 -17.69 -15.25
N ILE A 602 -63.59 -17.85 -14.24
CA ILE A 602 -63.93 -18.54 -12.98
C ILE A 602 -65.05 -17.79 -12.24
N LEU A 603 -65.08 -16.45 -12.27
CA LEU A 603 -66.10 -15.64 -11.62
C LEU A 603 -67.52 -15.94 -12.09
N GLN A 604 -67.69 -16.41 -13.34
CA GLN A 604 -68.99 -16.82 -13.88
C GLN A 604 -69.59 -18.04 -13.17
N ILE A 605 -68.81 -18.73 -12.31
CA ILE A 605 -69.34 -19.77 -11.42
C ILE A 605 -70.49 -19.25 -10.53
N HIS A 606 -70.46 -17.96 -10.17
CA HIS A 606 -71.51 -17.33 -9.35
C HIS A 606 -72.77 -16.97 -10.14
N ASP A 607 -72.71 -17.00 -11.48
CA ASP A 607 -73.86 -16.81 -12.36
C ASP A 607 -74.58 -18.15 -12.67
N GLN A 608 -73.97 -19.29 -12.30
CA GLN A 608 -74.53 -20.62 -12.52
C GLN A 608 -75.47 -21.05 -11.38
N ASN A 609 -76.50 -21.82 -11.74
CA ASN A 609 -77.43 -22.36 -10.76
C ASN A 609 -76.91 -23.69 -10.17
N PHE A 610 -76.29 -23.62 -8.98
CA PHE A 610 -75.86 -24.78 -8.18
C PHE A 610 -76.91 -25.26 -7.16
N SER A 611 -78.12 -24.70 -7.21
CA SER A 611 -79.21 -24.96 -6.25
C SER A 611 -80.29 -25.92 -6.77
N ALA A 612 -80.25 -26.30 -8.05
CA ALA A 612 -81.32 -27.06 -8.70
C ALA A 612 -81.59 -28.41 -8.03
N LEU A 613 -82.84 -28.68 -7.68
CA LEU A 613 -83.29 -29.90 -6.96
C LEU A 613 -83.88 -31.00 -7.88
N GLY A 614 -83.71 -30.91 -9.20
CA GLY A 614 -84.34 -31.83 -10.17
C GLY A 614 -83.39 -32.83 -10.84
N MET A 615 -83.91 -34.02 -11.15
CA MET A 615 -83.23 -35.09 -11.93
C MET A 615 -82.68 -34.59 -13.29
N ASP A 616 -83.28 -33.57 -13.90
CA ASP A 616 -82.84 -33.00 -15.18
C ASP A 616 -81.45 -32.33 -15.11
N ALA A 617 -81.07 -31.78 -13.95
CA ALA A 617 -79.76 -31.14 -13.76
C ALA A 617 -78.60 -32.15 -13.61
N ALA A 618 -78.91 -33.43 -13.35
CA ALA A 618 -77.94 -34.52 -13.21
C ALA A 618 -77.64 -35.24 -14.53
N MET A 619 -78.53 -35.11 -15.53
CA MET A 619 -78.41 -35.75 -16.85
C MET A 619 -77.68 -34.90 -17.90
N ASP A 620 -77.44 -33.61 -17.62
CA ASP A 620 -76.52 -32.80 -18.42
C ASP A 620 -75.08 -33.30 -18.20
N HIS A 621 -74.58 -34.11 -19.15
CA HIS A 621 -73.22 -34.65 -19.16
C HIS A 621 -72.16 -33.64 -19.61
N ASN A 622 -72.57 -32.43 -19.99
CA ASN A 622 -71.66 -31.41 -20.49
C ASN A 622 -70.93 -30.69 -19.35
N ALA A 623 -69.77 -30.13 -19.68
CA ALA A 623 -69.01 -29.22 -18.84
C ALA A 623 -69.84 -27.98 -18.52
N SER A 624 -69.58 -27.33 -17.37
CA SER A 624 -70.19 -26.03 -17.10
C SER A 624 -69.74 -25.01 -18.16
N PRO A 625 -70.61 -24.10 -18.67
CA PRO A 625 -70.26 -23.19 -19.77
C PRO A 625 -69.01 -22.33 -19.50
N TYR A 626 -68.80 -21.90 -18.25
CA TYR A 626 -67.62 -21.14 -17.85
C TYR A 626 -66.33 -21.97 -17.87
N MET A 627 -66.43 -23.29 -17.63
CA MET A 627 -65.30 -24.22 -17.66
C MET A 627 -64.88 -24.52 -19.10
N GLU A 628 -65.83 -24.64 -20.03
CA GLU A 628 -65.51 -24.71 -21.47
C GLU A 628 -64.79 -23.46 -21.96
N GLU A 629 -65.25 -22.27 -21.54
CA GLU A 629 -64.59 -21.00 -21.88
C GLU A 629 -63.20 -20.89 -21.25
N LEU A 630 -63.03 -21.34 -20.00
CA LEU A 630 -61.73 -21.41 -19.33
C LEU A 630 -60.76 -22.33 -20.08
N GLN A 631 -61.20 -23.52 -20.47
CA GLN A 631 -60.42 -24.47 -21.26
C GLN A 631 -60.02 -23.89 -22.62
N LYS A 632 -60.95 -23.23 -23.33
CA LYS A 632 -60.67 -22.54 -24.60
C LYS A 632 -59.61 -21.46 -24.42
N CYS A 633 -59.72 -20.64 -23.38
CA CYS A 633 -58.73 -19.62 -23.04
C CYS A 633 -57.35 -20.22 -22.77
N ILE A 634 -57.27 -21.26 -21.92
CA ILE A 634 -56.01 -21.96 -21.59
C ILE A 634 -55.37 -22.57 -22.85
N LEU A 635 -56.16 -23.28 -23.67
CA LEU A 635 -55.68 -23.92 -24.89
C LEU A 635 -55.19 -22.89 -25.91
N HIS A 636 -55.93 -21.80 -26.09
CA HIS A 636 -55.51 -20.68 -26.93
C HIS A 636 -54.18 -20.10 -26.44
N PHE A 637 -54.05 -19.86 -25.12
CA PHE A 637 -52.82 -19.32 -24.55
C PHE A 637 -51.61 -20.23 -24.80
N ARG A 638 -51.81 -21.55 -24.65
CA ARG A 638 -50.79 -22.56 -24.91
C ARG A 638 -50.35 -22.59 -26.38
N ARG A 639 -51.30 -22.50 -27.31
CA ARG A 639 -51.05 -22.59 -28.76
C ARG A 639 -50.44 -21.32 -29.33
N GLU A 640 -50.92 -20.15 -28.94
CA GLU A 640 -50.49 -18.88 -29.52
C GLU A 640 -49.28 -18.26 -28.83
N PHE A 641 -49.22 -18.30 -27.49
CA PHE A 641 -48.19 -17.57 -26.73
C PHE A 641 -47.12 -18.51 -26.18
N LEU A 642 -47.50 -19.56 -25.43
CA LEU A 642 -46.52 -20.46 -24.81
C LEU A 642 -45.72 -21.28 -25.82
N SER A 643 -46.28 -21.62 -26.98
CA SER A 643 -45.54 -22.29 -28.07
C SER A 643 -44.37 -21.46 -28.62
N ARG A 644 -44.46 -20.13 -28.49
CA ARG A 644 -43.43 -19.19 -28.96
C ARG A 644 -42.41 -18.86 -27.86
N LEU A 645 -42.83 -18.94 -26.59
CA LEU A 645 -41.98 -18.66 -25.42
C LEU A 645 -41.17 -19.86 -24.95
N LEU A 646 -41.76 -21.05 -24.99
CA LEU A 646 -41.10 -22.29 -24.59
C LEU A 646 -40.32 -22.86 -25.79
N PRO A 647 -39.06 -23.26 -25.62
CA PRO A 647 -38.35 -24.01 -26.65
C PRO A 647 -39.13 -25.27 -27.02
N SER A 648 -39.27 -25.57 -28.32
CA SER A 648 -39.77 -26.88 -28.76
C SER A 648 -39.02 -27.99 -28.04
N SER A 649 -39.77 -28.98 -27.55
CA SER A 649 -39.43 -30.02 -26.56
C SER A 649 -38.24 -30.95 -26.90
N ALA A 650 -37.33 -30.58 -27.79
CA ALA A 650 -36.16 -31.36 -28.17
C ALA A 650 -34.98 -31.23 -27.18
N ASN A 651 -34.91 -30.16 -26.36
CA ASN A 651 -33.76 -29.91 -25.46
C ASN A 651 -34.12 -29.82 -23.96
N ALA A 652 -35.37 -30.13 -23.58
CA ALA A 652 -35.85 -29.95 -22.19
C ALA A 652 -35.39 -31.06 -21.21
N THR A 653 -34.65 -32.07 -21.67
CA THR A 653 -34.27 -33.24 -20.87
C THR A 653 -32.83 -33.25 -20.37
N THR A 654 -32.00 -32.23 -20.65
CA THR A 654 -30.57 -32.26 -20.27
C THR A 654 -30.09 -31.19 -19.28
N ALA A 655 -30.94 -30.36 -18.69
CA ALA A 655 -30.56 -29.61 -17.50
C ALA A 655 -31.82 -29.19 -16.71
N GLY A 656 -31.86 -29.48 -15.42
CA GLY A 656 -32.91 -29.04 -14.48
C GLY A 656 -32.95 -27.53 -14.24
N THR A 657 -32.60 -26.71 -15.24
CA THR A 657 -32.57 -25.25 -15.14
C THR A 657 -33.95 -24.69 -15.47
N GLU A 658 -34.68 -24.31 -14.43
CA GLU A 658 -35.97 -23.64 -14.56
C GLU A 658 -35.81 -22.29 -15.31
N THR A 659 -36.51 -22.14 -16.44
CA THR A 659 -36.54 -20.89 -17.24
C THR A 659 -37.52 -19.87 -16.66
N ILE A 660 -37.34 -18.58 -16.99
CA ILE A 660 -38.29 -17.51 -16.62
C ILE A 660 -39.73 -17.88 -17.00
N CYS A 661 -39.96 -18.31 -18.24
CA CYS A 661 -41.28 -18.67 -18.72
C CYS A 661 -41.87 -19.84 -17.92
N THR A 662 -41.09 -20.89 -17.65
CA THR A 662 -41.58 -22.03 -16.85
C THR A 662 -41.93 -21.62 -15.42
N ARG A 663 -41.23 -20.64 -14.81
CA ARG A 663 -41.62 -20.11 -13.48
C ARG A 663 -42.95 -19.40 -13.52
N LEU A 664 -43.14 -18.52 -14.52
CA LEU A 664 -44.36 -17.72 -14.67
C LEU A 664 -45.56 -18.62 -15.00
N VAL A 665 -45.38 -19.63 -15.84
CA VAL A 665 -46.40 -20.64 -16.14
C VAL A 665 -46.78 -21.44 -14.88
N ARG A 666 -45.79 -21.87 -14.09
CA ARG A 666 -46.05 -22.54 -12.81
C ARG A 666 -46.82 -21.64 -11.85
N SER A 667 -46.41 -20.37 -11.71
CA SER A 667 -47.08 -19.39 -10.86
C SER A 667 -48.53 -19.14 -11.30
N MET A 668 -48.76 -18.99 -12.60
CA MET A 668 -50.09 -18.84 -13.18
C MET A 668 -50.96 -20.08 -12.94
N ALA A 669 -50.45 -21.28 -13.20
CA ALA A 669 -51.16 -22.53 -12.96
C ALA A 669 -51.57 -22.69 -11.47
N SER A 670 -50.63 -22.45 -10.55
CA SER A 670 -50.90 -22.41 -9.11
C SER A 670 -51.99 -21.39 -8.75
N ARG A 671 -51.92 -20.19 -9.33
CA ARG A 671 -52.88 -19.12 -9.08
C ARG A 671 -54.28 -19.47 -9.56
N VAL A 672 -54.41 -20.09 -10.73
CA VAL A 672 -55.69 -20.55 -11.29
C VAL A 672 -56.36 -21.56 -10.38
N LEU A 673 -55.62 -22.54 -9.83
CA LEU A 673 -56.17 -23.52 -8.88
C LEU A 673 -56.65 -22.85 -7.59
N ILE A 674 -55.87 -21.92 -7.03
CA ILE A 674 -56.25 -21.17 -5.82
C ILE A 674 -57.52 -20.35 -6.06
N LEU A 675 -57.60 -19.64 -7.18
CA LEU A 675 -58.77 -18.83 -7.55
C LEU A 675 -60.02 -19.69 -7.71
N PHE A 676 -59.90 -20.85 -8.37
CA PHE A 676 -61.02 -21.76 -8.51
C PHE A 676 -61.51 -22.28 -7.16
N ILE A 677 -60.62 -22.80 -6.31
CA ILE A 677 -60.99 -23.32 -4.98
C ILE A 677 -61.63 -22.22 -4.12
N ARG A 678 -61.07 -21.00 -4.16
CA ARG A 678 -61.62 -19.83 -3.47
C ARG A 678 -63.07 -19.57 -3.93
N HIS A 679 -63.31 -19.42 -5.23
CA HIS A 679 -64.65 -19.13 -5.72
C HIS A 679 -65.61 -20.29 -5.52
N ALA A 680 -65.16 -21.53 -5.68
CA ALA A 680 -65.95 -22.73 -5.38
C ALA A 680 -66.38 -22.79 -3.91
N SER A 681 -65.53 -22.37 -2.96
CA SER A 681 -65.86 -22.31 -1.53
C SER A 681 -66.89 -21.22 -1.18
N LEU A 682 -67.10 -20.24 -2.07
CA LEU A 682 -68.08 -19.16 -1.88
C LEU A 682 -69.46 -19.48 -2.47
N VAL A 683 -69.59 -20.57 -3.25
CA VAL A 683 -70.85 -20.95 -3.89
C VAL A 683 -71.88 -21.37 -2.84
N ARG A 684 -73.02 -20.69 -2.84
CA ARG A 684 -74.16 -20.98 -1.96
C ARG A 684 -75.47 -20.46 -2.58
N PRO A 685 -76.58 -21.22 -2.50
CA PRO A 685 -76.72 -22.57 -1.91
C PRO A 685 -76.14 -23.67 -2.82
N LEU A 686 -75.63 -24.75 -2.22
CA LEU A 686 -74.98 -25.87 -2.91
C LEU A 686 -75.76 -27.18 -2.66
N SER A 687 -76.52 -27.64 -3.66
CA SER A 687 -77.29 -28.90 -3.58
C SER A 687 -76.45 -30.14 -3.88
N GLU A 688 -76.99 -31.36 -3.71
CA GLU A 688 -76.29 -32.61 -4.06
C GLU A 688 -75.92 -32.69 -5.55
N SER A 689 -76.83 -32.29 -6.44
CA SER A 689 -76.55 -32.17 -7.88
C SER A 689 -75.50 -31.09 -8.16
N GLY A 690 -75.52 -29.97 -7.43
CA GLY A 690 -74.50 -28.93 -7.47
C GLY A 690 -73.10 -29.42 -7.06
N LYS A 691 -73.00 -30.27 -6.02
CA LYS A 691 -71.74 -30.91 -5.59
C LYS A 691 -71.16 -31.82 -6.68
N LEU A 692 -71.99 -32.64 -7.32
CA LEU A 692 -71.55 -33.50 -8.44
C LEU A 692 -71.04 -32.69 -9.63
N ARG A 693 -71.73 -31.59 -9.99
CA ARG A 693 -71.29 -30.66 -11.03
C ARG A 693 -69.96 -30.00 -10.67
N MET A 694 -69.83 -29.48 -9.46
CA MET A 694 -68.59 -28.88 -8.95
C MET A 694 -67.41 -29.86 -8.98
N ALA A 695 -67.63 -31.14 -8.62
CA ALA A 695 -66.60 -32.17 -8.68
C ALA A 695 -66.17 -32.53 -10.12
N ARG A 696 -67.07 -32.40 -11.09
CA ARG A 696 -66.76 -32.53 -12.52
C ARG A 696 -65.92 -31.34 -12.99
N ASP A 697 -66.35 -30.12 -12.68
CA ASP A 697 -65.62 -28.88 -12.99
C ASP A 697 -64.18 -28.93 -12.43
N MET A 698 -63.97 -29.46 -11.22
CA MET A 698 -62.63 -29.69 -10.65
C MET A 698 -61.77 -30.65 -11.47
N ALA A 699 -62.35 -31.75 -11.95
CA ALA A 699 -61.65 -32.73 -12.77
C ALA A 699 -61.26 -32.15 -14.13
N GLU A 700 -62.16 -31.37 -14.72
CA GLU A 700 -61.93 -30.66 -15.97
C GLU A 700 -60.86 -29.58 -15.84
N LEU A 701 -60.86 -28.82 -14.74
CA LEU A 701 -59.81 -27.85 -14.44
C LEU A 701 -58.45 -28.54 -14.26
N GLU A 702 -58.41 -29.62 -13.46
CA GLU A 702 -57.20 -30.43 -13.24
C GLU A 702 -56.61 -30.91 -14.57
N LEU A 703 -57.46 -31.43 -15.46
CA LEU A 703 -57.07 -31.86 -16.79
C LEU A 703 -56.57 -30.69 -17.66
N ALA A 704 -57.31 -29.59 -17.70
CA ALA A 704 -57.00 -28.42 -18.52
C ALA A 704 -55.65 -27.80 -18.14
N VAL A 705 -55.40 -27.62 -16.85
CA VAL A 705 -54.14 -27.08 -16.32
C VAL A 705 -53.00 -28.08 -16.55
N GLY A 706 -53.20 -29.36 -16.25
CA GLY A 706 -52.18 -30.40 -16.38
C GLY A 706 -51.70 -30.62 -17.81
N GLN A 707 -52.62 -30.61 -18.79
CA GLN A 707 -52.28 -30.84 -20.19
C GLN A 707 -51.72 -29.60 -20.89
N ASN A 708 -52.20 -28.40 -20.53
CA ASN A 708 -51.96 -27.20 -21.34
C ASN A 708 -51.14 -26.11 -20.66
N LEU A 709 -51.01 -26.10 -19.33
CA LEU A 709 -50.21 -25.10 -18.61
C LEU A 709 -48.96 -25.73 -17.98
N PHE A 710 -49.15 -26.54 -16.94
CA PHE A 710 -48.06 -27.07 -16.12
C PHE A 710 -48.44 -28.40 -15.47
N PRO A 711 -47.51 -29.36 -15.33
CA PRO A 711 -47.78 -30.61 -14.60
C PRO A 711 -48.29 -30.34 -13.18
N VAL A 712 -49.53 -30.76 -12.90
CA VAL A 712 -50.23 -30.40 -11.66
C VAL A 712 -49.56 -30.98 -10.41
N GLU A 713 -48.89 -32.13 -10.55
CA GLU A 713 -48.16 -32.81 -9.47
C GLU A 713 -47.00 -31.97 -8.95
N GLN A 714 -46.44 -31.11 -9.79
CA GLN A 714 -45.32 -30.22 -9.46
C GLN A 714 -45.77 -28.86 -8.89
N LEU A 715 -47.08 -28.60 -8.77
CA LEU A 715 -47.60 -27.34 -8.22
C LEU A 715 -47.58 -27.31 -6.68
N GLY A 716 -47.53 -28.46 -6.01
CA GLY A 716 -47.44 -28.54 -4.55
C GLY A 716 -48.76 -28.20 -3.85
N ALA A 717 -48.74 -27.25 -2.91
CA ALA A 717 -49.87 -26.94 -2.02
C ALA A 717 -51.20 -26.58 -2.75
N PRO A 718 -51.20 -25.76 -3.83
CA PRO A 718 -52.41 -25.48 -4.61
C PRO A 718 -53.09 -26.73 -5.19
N TYR A 719 -52.30 -27.71 -5.63
CA TYR A 719 -52.85 -28.96 -6.17
C TYR A 719 -53.36 -29.89 -5.05
N ARG A 720 -52.63 -29.98 -3.92
CA ARG A 720 -53.12 -30.70 -2.73
C ARG A 720 -54.45 -30.12 -2.23
N ALA A 721 -54.59 -28.79 -2.22
CA ALA A 721 -55.83 -28.13 -1.88
C ALA A 721 -56.98 -28.52 -2.83
N LEU A 722 -56.75 -28.57 -4.15
CA LEU A 722 -57.78 -29.01 -5.10
C LEU A 722 -58.20 -30.47 -4.83
N ARG A 723 -57.22 -31.34 -4.60
CA ARG A 723 -57.41 -32.77 -4.32
C ARG A 723 -58.12 -33.02 -2.99
N ALA A 724 -57.87 -32.19 -1.98
CA ALA A 724 -58.52 -32.26 -0.67
C ALA A 724 -59.94 -31.68 -0.69
N PHE A 725 -60.17 -30.60 -1.44
CA PHE A 725 -61.47 -29.94 -1.51
C PHE A 725 -62.54 -30.82 -2.20
N ARG A 726 -62.15 -31.57 -3.25
CA ARG A 726 -63.07 -32.43 -4.02
C ARG A 726 -63.81 -33.50 -3.20
N PRO A 727 -63.19 -34.32 -2.35
CA PRO A 727 -63.92 -35.21 -1.44
C PRO A 727 -64.58 -34.46 -0.27
N LEU A 728 -64.03 -33.30 0.13
CA LEU A 728 -64.54 -32.52 1.26
C LEU A 728 -65.94 -31.94 1.03
N ILE A 729 -66.35 -31.63 -0.20
CA ILE A 729 -67.72 -31.13 -0.48
C ILE A 729 -68.80 -32.20 -0.22
N PHE A 730 -68.45 -33.49 -0.26
CA PHE A 730 -69.36 -34.62 -0.01
C PHE A 730 -69.38 -35.08 1.44
N LEU A 731 -68.43 -34.64 2.27
CA LEU A 731 -68.42 -34.97 3.68
C LEU A 731 -69.58 -34.33 4.43
N GLU A 732 -70.16 -35.11 5.34
CA GLU A 732 -71.14 -34.65 6.32
C GLU A 732 -70.51 -33.64 7.30
N THR A 733 -71.31 -32.67 7.77
CA THR A 733 -70.87 -31.61 8.68
C THR A 733 -70.29 -32.17 9.99
N SER A 734 -70.79 -33.30 10.48
CA SER A 734 -70.34 -33.98 11.70
C SER A 734 -68.91 -34.52 11.59
N GLN A 735 -68.54 -35.03 10.41
CA GLN A 735 -67.25 -35.67 10.14
C GLN A 735 -66.16 -34.67 9.72
N LEU A 736 -66.55 -33.46 9.30
CA LEU A 736 -65.63 -32.47 8.75
C LEU A 736 -64.50 -32.09 9.72
N GLY A 737 -64.84 -31.85 10.99
CA GLY A 737 -63.88 -31.31 11.97
C GLY A 737 -62.75 -32.25 12.39
N ALA A 738 -62.86 -33.55 12.09
CA ALA A 738 -61.83 -34.57 12.36
C ALA A 738 -61.13 -35.06 11.08
N SER A 739 -61.50 -34.50 9.91
CA SER A 739 -61.00 -34.96 8.63
C SER A 739 -59.55 -34.50 8.39
N PRO A 740 -58.63 -35.39 7.96
CA PRO A 740 -57.26 -35.02 7.63
C PRO A 740 -57.18 -34.09 6.39
N LEU A 741 -58.24 -34.06 5.57
CA LEU A 741 -58.33 -33.19 4.38
C LEU A 741 -58.24 -31.70 4.72
N LEU A 742 -58.53 -31.30 5.96
CA LEU A 742 -58.42 -29.91 6.40
C LEU A 742 -56.95 -29.42 6.44
N GLN A 743 -55.97 -30.32 6.58
CA GLN A 743 -54.55 -29.93 6.65
C GLN A 743 -54.00 -29.44 5.31
N ASP A 744 -54.58 -29.91 4.20
CA ASP A 744 -54.16 -29.57 2.84
C ASP A 744 -54.90 -28.35 2.26
N LEU A 745 -55.80 -27.73 3.03
CA LEU A 745 -56.63 -26.60 2.59
C LEU A 745 -56.31 -25.31 3.36
N PRO A 746 -56.36 -24.14 2.69
CA PRO A 746 -56.32 -22.87 3.39
C PRO A 746 -57.49 -22.76 4.38
N PRO A 747 -57.24 -22.29 5.63
CA PRO A 747 -58.30 -22.14 6.61
C PRO A 747 -59.44 -21.22 6.18
N SER A 748 -59.11 -20.12 5.50
CA SER A 748 -60.07 -19.25 4.84
C SER A 748 -61.00 -20.03 3.91
N VAL A 749 -60.49 -20.92 3.05
CA VAL A 749 -61.31 -21.75 2.14
C VAL A 749 -62.26 -22.66 2.93
N ILE A 750 -61.77 -23.31 3.99
CA ILE A 750 -62.59 -24.19 4.84
C ILE A 750 -63.75 -23.42 5.47
N LEU A 751 -63.45 -22.27 6.07
CA LEU A 751 -64.45 -21.45 6.75
C LEU A 751 -65.46 -20.85 5.77
N HIS A 752 -65.03 -20.43 4.58
CA HIS A 752 -65.96 -19.95 3.55
C HIS A 752 -66.89 -21.05 3.06
N HIS A 753 -66.36 -22.26 2.83
CA HIS A 753 -67.17 -23.41 2.42
C HIS A 753 -68.21 -23.80 3.48
N LEU A 754 -67.92 -23.62 4.77
CA LEU A 754 -68.87 -23.91 5.85
C LEU A 754 -70.16 -23.07 5.77
N TYR A 755 -70.12 -21.85 5.22
CA TYR A 755 -71.34 -21.07 4.99
C TYR A 755 -72.32 -21.76 4.04
N SER A 756 -71.84 -22.55 3.06
CA SER A 756 -72.72 -23.29 2.14
C SER A 756 -73.58 -24.35 2.85
N ARG A 757 -73.15 -24.80 4.04
CA ARG A 757 -73.83 -25.77 4.90
C ARG A 757 -74.70 -25.10 5.98
N GLY A 758 -74.62 -23.78 6.12
CA GLY A 758 -75.32 -23.01 7.13
C GLY A 758 -76.72 -22.55 6.69
N PRO A 759 -77.58 -22.15 7.64
CA PRO A 759 -78.90 -21.58 7.35
C PRO A 759 -78.80 -20.16 6.75
N ASP A 760 -79.75 -19.75 5.92
CA ASP A 760 -79.70 -18.51 5.10
C ASP A 760 -79.57 -17.20 5.91
N ASP A 761 -79.92 -17.23 7.18
CA ASP A 761 -79.76 -16.13 8.12
C ASP A 761 -78.30 -15.93 8.59
N LEU A 762 -77.44 -16.94 8.48
CA LEU A 762 -75.99 -16.83 8.66
C LEU A 762 -75.35 -16.26 7.38
N GLN A 763 -75.26 -14.93 7.32
CA GLN A 763 -74.68 -14.21 6.18
C GLN A 763 -73.15 -14.31 6.14
N SER A 764 -72.57 -14.54 4.96
CA SER A 764 -71.11 -14.51 4.76
C SER A 764 -70.55 -13.08 4.81
N PRO A 765 -69.24 -12.88 5.01
CA PRO A 765 -68.65 -11.53 5.04
C PRO A 765 -68.88 -10.76 3.73
N LEU A 766 -68.88 -11.48 2.60
CA LEU A 766 -69.26 -10.96 1.28
C LEU A 766 -70.69 -10.37 1.31
N GLN A 767 -71.67 -11.14 1.81
CA GLN A 767 -73.07 -10.75 1.87
C GLN A 767 -73.31 -9.61 2.87
N ARG A 768 -72.69 -9.69 4.06
CA ARG A 768 -72.78 -8.65 5.10
C ARG A 768 -72.29 -7.28 4.59
N ASN A 769 -71.16 -7.28 3.88
CA ASN A 769 -70.52 -6.05 3.41
C ASN A 769 -70.98 -5.61 2.01
N LYS A 770 -71.90 -6.35 1.37
CA LYS A 770 -72.44 -6.07 0.02
C LYS A 770 -71.35 -5.88 -1.04
N LEU A 771 -70.27 -6.64 -0.95
CA LEU A 771 -69.17 -6.62 -1.92
C LEU A 771 -69.51 -7.52 -3.13
N THR A 772 -68.93 -7.22 -4.29
CA THR A 772 -68.97 -8.16 -5.43
C THR A 772 -67.99 -9.31 -5.22
N HIS A 773 -68.21 -10.44 -5.87
CA HIS A 773 -67.29 -11.59 -5.81
C HIS A 773 -65.85 -11.22 -6.21
N LEU A 774 -65.69 -10.34 -7.21
CA LEU A 774 -64.38 -9.83 -7.63
C LEU A 774 -63.76 -8.92 -6.56
N GLN A 775 -64.50 -7.95 -6.01
CA GLN A 775 -64.00 -7.08 -4.95
C GLN A 775 -63.57 -7.87 -3.71
N TYR A 776 -64.32 -8.92 -3.39
CA TYR A 776 -64.01 -9.79 -2.26
C TYR A 776 -62.81 -10.69 -2.53
N SER A 777 -62.65 -11.23 -3.74
CA SER A 777 -61.44 -11.98 -4.14
C SER A 777 -60.19 -11.10 -4.00
N LEU A 778 -60.23 -9.88 -4.52
CA LEU A 778 -59.14 -8.90 -4.39
C LEU A 778 -58.86 -8.53 -2.93
N TRP A 779 -59.91 -8.40 -2.11
CA TRP A 779 -59.75 -8.16 -0.68
C TRP A 779 -59.07 -9.35 0.01
N LEU A 780 -59.49 -10.59 -0.27
CA LEU A 780 -58.86 -11.81 0.27
C LEU A 780 -57.37 -11.90 -0.10
N ASP A 781 -56.96 -11.42 -1.28
CA ASP A 781 -55.54 -11.36 -1.65
C ASP A 781 -54.74 -10.30 -0.90
N SER A 782 -55.40 -9.26 -0.40
CA SER A 782 -54.78 -8.16 0.34
C SER A 782 -54.65 -8.43 1.85
N GLN A 783 -55.32 -9.45 2.37
CA GLN A 783 -55.42 -9.74 3.80
C GLN A 783 -54.75 -11.07 4.18
N GLY A 784 -54.25 -11.15 5.42
CA GLY A 784 -53.80 -12.42 6.01
C GLY A 784 -54.97 -13.20 6.64
N GLU A 785 -54.75 -14.50 6.90
CA GLU A 785 -55.75 -15.43 7.47
C GLU A 785 -56.39 -14.89 8.78
N ASP A 786 -55.64 -14.19 9.63
CA ASP A 786 -56.17 -13.59 10.87
C ASP A 786 -57.21 -12.50 10.63
N GLN A 787 -56.98 -11.64 9.64
CA GLN A 787 -57.92 -10.56 9.31
C GLN A 787 -59.16 -11.12 8.62
N ILE A 788 -58.97 -12.16 7.79
CA ILE A 788 -60.08 -12.91 7.20
C ILE A 788 -60.93 -13.54 8.32
N TRP A 789 -60.29 -14.17 9.31
CA TRP A 789 -60.98 -14.75 10.47
C TRP A 789 -61.75 -13.70 11.27
N LYS A 790 -61.20 -12.51 11.53
CA LYS A 790 -61.95 -11.44 12.22
C LYS A 790 -63.22 -11.04 11.46
N GLY A 791 -63.14 -10.94 10.13
CA GLY A 791 -64.31 -10.69 9.28
C GLY A 791 -65.38 -11.77 9.41
N ILE A 792 -64.96 -13.04 9.39
CA ILE A 792 -65.83 -14.21 9.58
C ILE A 792 -66.43 -14.23 10.99
N LYS A 793 -65.63 -14.03 12.04
CA LYS A 793 -66.07 -14.00 13.43
C LYS A 793 -67.14 -12.95 13.67
N ALA A 794 -66.99 -11.75 13.10
CA ALA A 794 -68.02 -10.72 13.20
C ALA A 794 -69.38 -11.20 12.65
N THR A 795 -69.40 -11.93 11.53
CA THR A 795 -70.67 -12.49 11.01
C THR A 795 -71.26 -13.59 11.90
N LEU A 796 -70.40 -14.37 12.58
CA LEU A 796 -70.83 -15.38 13.55
C LEU A 796 -71.44 -14.70 14.79
N ASP A 797 -70.84 -13.62 15.26
CA ASP A 797 -71.35 -12.83 16.39
C ASP A 797 -72.71 -12.18 16.08
N ASP A 798 -72.87 -11.63 14.87
CA ASP A 798 -74.16 -11.11 14.37
C ASP A 798 -75.23 -12.21 14.31
N TYR A 799 -74.88 -13.40 13.80
CA TYR A 799 -75.79 -14.55 13.76
C TYR A 799 -76.20 -14.99 15.16
N ALA A 800 -75.25 -15.10 16.09
CA ALA A 800 -75.52 -15.48 17.47
C ALA A 800 -76.45 -14.49 18.16
N THR A 801 -76.29 -13.20 17.90
CA THR A 801 -77.18 -12.14 18.39
C THR A 801 -78.59 -12.31 17.83
N LYS A 802 -78.74 -12.57 16.53
CA LYS A 802 -80.05 -12.82 15.90
C LYS A 802 -80.76 -14.05 16.47
N VAL A 803 -80.06 -15.17 16.64
CA VAL A 803 -80.61 -16.42 17.23
C VAL A 803 -81.08 -16.17 18.67
N ARG A 804 -80.29 -15.47 19.48
CA ARG A 804 -80.65 -15.11 20.87
C ARG A 804 -81.87 -14.19 20.94
N VAL A 805 -82.00 -13.24 20.03
CA VAL A 805 -83.18 -12.34 19.94
C VAL A 805 -84.44 -13.11 19.53
N ARG A 806 -84.32 -14.15 18.70
CA ARG A 806 -85.46 -15.02 18.33
C ARG A 806 -85.92 -15.97 19.43
N GLY A 807 -85.11 -16.18 20.48
CA GLY A 807 -85.42 -17.09 21.59
C GLY A 807 -85.12 -18.56 21.30
N ASP A 808 -84.42 -18.87 20.21
CA ASP A 808 -84.00 -20.22 19.85
C ASP A 808 -82.91 -20.72 20.82
N LYS A 809 -83.05 -21.97 21.31
CA LYS A 809 -82.10 -22.57 22.27
C LYS A 809 -80.93 -23.31 21.62
N GLU A 810 -80.99 -23.56 20.32
CA GLU A 810 -80.00 -24.36 19.58
C GLU A 810 -79.44 -23.57 18.39
N PHE A 811 -78.12 -23.60 18.24
CA PHE A 811 -77.43 -23.04 17.06
C PHE A 811 -77.32 -24.11 15.97
N SER A 812 -77.24 -23.69 14.70
CA SER A 812 -76.89 -24.59 13.61
C SER A 812 -75.59 -25.35 13.90
N PRO A 813 -75.45 -26.64 13.58
CA PRO A 813 -74.24 -27.44 13.84
C PRO A 813 -72.97 -26.88 13.16
N VAL A 814 -73.13 -26.01 12.16
CA VAL A 814 -72.03 -25.30 11.49
C VAL A 814 -71.44 -24.19 12.36
N TYR A 815 -72.24 -23.50 13.17
CA TYR A 815 -71.80 -22.39 14.01
C TYR A 815 -70.70 -22.77 15.03
N PRO A 816 -70.88 -23.79 15.89
CA PRO A 816 -69.84 -24.19 16.84
C PRO A 816 -68.61 -24.79 16.13
N LEU A 817 -68.80 -25.42 14.96
CA LEU A 817 -67.71 -25.95 14.15
C LEU A 817 -66.82 -24.84 13.59
N MET A 818 -67.41 -23.77 13.03
CA MET A 818 -66.69 -22.60 12.52
C MET A 818 -65.94 -21.86 13.63
N LEU A 819 -66.54 -21.70 14.82
CA LEU A 819 -65.88 -21.10 15.97
C LEU A 819 -64.66 -21.91 16.42
N ARG A 820 -64.78 -23.23 16.50
CA ARG A 820 -63.67 -24.11 16.87
C ARG A 820 -62.51 -24.03 15.86
N LEU A 821 -62.81 -24.19 14.57
CA LEU A 821 -61.80 -24.17 13.50
C LEU A 821 -61.15 -22.79 13.29
N GLY A 822 -61.90 -21.71 13.48
CA GLY A 822 -61.35 -20.36 13.36
C GLY A 822 -60.57 -19.91 14.60
N SER A 823 -60.97 -20.36 15.80
CA SER A 823 -60.22 -20.02 17.04
C SER A 823 -58.83 -20.67 17.05
N SER A 824 -58.69 -21.88 16.50
CA SER A 824 -57.37 -22.51 16.32
C SER A 824 -56.42 -21.70 15.43
N LEU A 825 -56.92 -20.86 14.51
CA LEU A 825 -56.09 -19.99 13.67
C LEU A 825 -55.41 -18.88 14.47
N SER A 826 -56.15 -18.30 15.41
CA SER A 826 -55.63 -17.26 16.30
C SER A 826 -54.56 -17.78 17.27
N GLU A 827 -54.62 -19.07 17.64
CA GLU A 827 -53.62 -19.72 18.51
C GLU A 827 -52.34 -20.05 17.74
N THR A 828 -52.44 -20.51 16.48
CA THR A 828 -51.27 -20.75 15.61
C THR A 828 -50.54 -19.47 15.19
N ALA A 829 -51.27 -18.35 15.01
CA ALA A 829 -50.67 -17.06 14.70
C ALA A 829 -49.90 -16.46 15.90
N ALA A 830 -50.43 -16.63 17.11
CA ALA A 830 -49.76 -16.21 18.35
C ALA A 830 -48.49 -17.05 18.65
N ALA A 831 -48.42 -18.29 18.18
CA ALA A 831 -47.25 -19.15 18.29
C ALA A 831 -46.17 -18.87 17.24
N SER A 832 -46.50 -18.27 16.09
CA SER A 832 -45.55 -17.93 15.01
C SER A 832 -44.97 -16.50 15.11
N GLN A 833 -45.49 -15.67 16.03
CA GLN A 833 -44.96 -14.34 16.36
C GLN A 833 -44.05 -14.33 17.61
N LYS A 834 -43.87 -15.48 18.26
CA LYS A 834 -42.79 -15.76 19.21
C LYS A 834 -41.69 -16.52 18.48
#